data_AF-A0A0T5Z1T4-F1
#
_entry.id   AF-A0A0T5Z1T4-F1
#
_cell.length_a   1.000
_cell.length_b   1.000
_cell.length_c   1.000
_cell.angle_alpha   90.00
_cell.angle_beta   90.00
_cell.angle_gamma   90.00
#
_symmetry.space_group_name_H-M   'P 1'
#
loop_
_entity.id
_entity.type
_entity.pdbx_description
1 polymer ?
#
loop_
_entity_poly.entity_id
_entity_poly.type
_entity_poly.pdbx_seq_one_letter_code
_entity_poly.pdbx_strand_id
1 'polypeptide(L)'
;MADQYKKPSLASRRLILGTTVGGALLFFIGGIIFWGGFNTAMEATNTLDFCIGCHEMEENVFQEYKPTIHYSNRTGVRATCPDCHVPRDWVHKMARKIQASNEVYHKIMGTVDTPEKFNEHRLTMAKRVWSTMKSTDSRECRNCHNFESMNPEFQRPRARKQHLNAFKTGQTCIDCHKGIAHKHVRDLLSDEELEELEAPNPKYVREVPEMFLEGLKRVEEKEAAQAEAEKAAAKKARETKMAAKKAEKARVEKAVADALAAFKAQQAGEATAATTAVGPVAGFGIDWSDVPIRNITVFYPGQTSMEWVLTGKDHGGARPFVKAGDRCITCHDKETADMGKKMVTGVKAEPTPIPGKRGSIPVSVQAAHDTENLYLRFEWEDTEHVPVPFVDGGKMDPDNPMKLAVMFATDEVKYADRAGCWGTCHHDARTMPHTPDADTANGSPVAQKLDLSQGLTKYIEESRSKIEVKGRRGKKRGGWDKLKSDDALKAEMDAHKFMDLLRYKSGKGETEDGHIMAQRLMSGGQGFEVDARQEGGNWIVVMKRKLKSDKPGDLSLALDQVYNLGFAIHDDFTNARFHHVSLGYKIGFDNDKVEINAVKREAAAPVPAAATGTSQATDAALDANIDWSKASSREVTLFYPGQTSMEWVLTGKDH
;
A
#
# COMPACT_ATOMS: atom_id res chain seq x y z
N MET A 1 34.37 94.23 -43.07
CA MET A 1 34.78 92.83 -42.82
C MET A 1 33.68 92.16 -42.01
N ALA A 2 33.39 90.90 -42.34
CA ALA A 2 32.13 90.21 -42.09
C ALA A 2 31.81 89.93 -40.60
N ASP A 3 30.54 90.14 -40.27
CA ASP A 3 29.89 89.82 -39.01
C ASP A 3 29.71 88.29 -38.88
N GLN A 4 30.38 87.67 -37.91
CA GLN A 4 30.31 86.21 -37.71
C GLN A 4 29.03 85.83 -36.96
N TYR A 5 27.98 85.50 -37.71
CA TYR A 5 26.81 84.77 -37.18
C TYR A 5 27.23 83.36 -36.72
N LYS A 6 27.54 83.20 -35.43
CA LYS A 6 27.71 81.88 -34.80
C LYS A 6 26.37 81.14 -34.83
N LYS A 7 26.27 80.09 -35.66
CA LYS A 7 25.13 79.17 -35.65
C LYS A 7 24.95 78.61 -34.23
N PRO A 8 23.73 78.63 -33.65
CA PRO A 8 23.50 78.06 -32.32
C PRO A 8 23.86 76.58 -32.34
N SER A 9 24.72 76.18 -31.40
CA SER A 9 25.18 74.80 -31.26
C SER A 9 23.99 73.87 -31.04
N LEU A 10 24.15 72.59 -31.35
CA LEU A 10 23.15 71.55 -31.05
C LEU A 10 22.68 71.59 -29.58
N ALA A 11 23.52 72.08 -28.67
CA ALA A 11 23.18 72.26 -27.24
C ALA A 11 22.26 73.46 -26.95
N SER A 12 22.13 74.45 -27.83
CA SER A 12 21.28 75.64 -27.63
C SER A 12 20.00 75.66 -28.46
N ARG A 13 19.80 74.68 -29.35
CA ARG A 13 18.55 74.50 -30.10
C ARG A 13 17.49 73.88 -29.18
N ARG A 14 16.45 74.66 -28.87
CA ARG A 14 15.29 74.23 -28.08
C ARG A 14 14.33 73.42 -28.95
N LEU A 15 13.90 72.28 -28.44
CA LEU A 15 12.80 71.47 -28.96
C LEU A 15 11.46 72.01 -28.43
N ILE A 16 10.35 71.51 -28.97
CA ILE A 16 8.99 71.81 -28.49
C ILE A 16 8.93 71.40 -27.01
N LEU A 17 8.43 72.29 -26.14
CA LEU A 17 8.45 72.24 -24.65
C LEU A 17 9.74 72.72 -23.95
N GLY A 18 10.70 73.34 -24.66
CA GLY A 18 11.78 74.11 -24.03
C GLY A 18 13.01 73.31 -23.60
N THR A 19 13.03 71.99 -23.80
CA THR A 19 14.22 71.15 -23.64
C THR A 19 15.20 71.38 -24.80
N THR A 20 16.50 71.45 -24.54
CA THR A 20 17.52 71.55 -25.59
C THR A 20 17.74 70.19 -26.25
N VAL A 21 18.08 70.13 -27.55
CA VAL A 21 18.43 68.85 -28.23
C VAL A 21 19.56 68.14 -27.49
N GLY A 22 20.56 68.89 -27.01
CA GLY A 22 21.62 68.35 -26.16
C GLY A 22 21.11 67.78 -24.82
N GLY A 23 20.19 68.47 -24.14
CA GLY A 23 19.57 67.97 -22.92
C GLY A 23 18.75 66.69 -23.14
N ALA A 24 17.95 66.65 -24.20
CA ALA A 24 17.17 65.48 -24.57
C ALA A 24 18.05 64.25 -24.86
N LEU A 25 19.17 64.43 -25.58
CA LEU A 25 20.13 63.36 -25.85
C LEU A 25 20.83 62.88 -24.57
N LEU A 26 21.20 63.78 -23.66
CA LEU A 26 21.82 63.41 -22.38
C LEU A 26 20.84 62.62 -21.49
N PHE A 27 19.58 63.05 -21.38
CA PHE A 27 18.55 62.31 -20.64
C PHE A 27 18.26 60.95 -21.26
N PHE A 28 18.24 60.85 -22.60
CA PHE A 28 18.03 59.58 -23.29
C PHE A 28 19.19 58.60 -23.05
N ILE A 29 20.44 59.05 -23.23
CA ILE A 29 21.63 58.23 -22.95
C ILE A 29 21.70 57.84 -21.47
N GLY A 30 21.45 58.80 -20.58
CA GLY A 30 21.37 58.54 -19.13
C GLY A 30 20.28 57.53 -18.78
N GLY A 31 19.12 57.60 -19.44
CA GLY A 31 18.02 56.65 -19.29
C GLY A 31 18.40 55.24 -19.74
N ILE A 32 19.10 55.08 -20.87
CA ILE A 32 19.60 53.79 -21.34
C ILE A 32 20.62 53.20 -20.35
N ILE A 33 21.57 54.01 -19.88
CA ILE A 33 22.58 53.57 -18.91
C ILE A 33 21.91 53.13 -17.62
N PHE A 34 20.96 53.93 -17.10
CA PHE A 34 20.22 53.59 -15.90
C PHE A 34 19.41 52.31 -16.08
N TRP A 35 18.66 52.18 -17.18
CA TRP A 35 17.84 51.00 -17.45
C TRP A 35 18.69 49.73 -17.60
N GLY A 36 19.79 49.82 -18.35
CA GLY A 36 20.74 48.72 -18.52
C GLY A 36 21.40 48.34 -17.19
N GLY A 37 21.91 49.32 -16.45
CA GLY A 37 22.53 49.11 -15.14
C GLY A 37 21.57 48.52 -14.12
N PHE A 38 20.33 49.01 -14.07
CA PHE A 38 19.28 48.51 -13.19
C PHE A 38 18.94 47.05 -13.49
N ASN A 39 18.72 46.67 -14.75
CA ASN A 39 18.41 45.30 -15.12
C ASN A 39 19.59 44.35 -14.87
N THR A 40 20.83 44.79 -15.11
CA THR A 40 22.02 44.01 -14.77
C THR A 40 22.13 43.76 -13.27
N ALA A 41 21.93 44.78 -12.43
CA ALA A 41 21.94 44.62 -10.98
C ALA A 41 20.80 43.71 -10.50
N MET A 42 19.62 43.86 -11.10
CA MET A 42 18.46 43.01 -10.83
C MET A 42 18.72 41.53 -11.12
N GLU A 43 19.44 41.24 -12.20
CA GLU A 43 19.78 39.87 -12.59
C GLU A 43 20.93 39.30 -11.76
N ALA A 44 21.96 40.11 -11.47
CA ALA A 44 23.04 39.71 -10.56
C ALA A 44 22.51 39.29 -9.18
N THR A 45 21.48 40.00 -8.69
CA THR A 45 20.79 39.69 -7.43
C THR A 45 19.73 38.57 -7.54
N ASN A 46 19.63 37.90 -8.69
CA ASN A 46 18.85 36.66 -8.91
C ASN A 46 19.77 35.50 -9.28
N THR A 47 20.97 35.42 -8.70
CA THR A 47 21.89 34.31 -8.93
C THR A 47 21.99 33.46 -7.67
N LEU A 48 22.33 32.17 -7.85
CA LEU A 48 22.65 31.29 -6.72
C LEU A 48 23.77 31.88 -5.86
N ASP A 49 24.84 32.36 -6.49
CA ASP A 49 26.02 32.92 -5.82
C ASP A 49 25.67 34.14 -4.97
N PHE A 50 24.77 35.00 -5.44
CA PHE A 50 24.25 36.11 -4.63
C PHE A 50 23.45 35.61 -3.42
N CYS A 51 22.55 34.65 -3.63
CA CYS A 51 21.71 34.11 -2.55
C CYS A 51 22.56 33.44 -1.44
N ILE A 52 23.61 32.71 -1.82
CA ILE A 52 24.50 32.04 -0.86
C ILE A 52 25.65 32.95 -0.37
N GLY A 53 25.73 34.21 -0.83
CA GLY A 53 26.68 35.17 -0.31
C GLY A 53 26.44 35.55 1.16
N CYS A 54 25.26 35.21 1.70
CA CYS A 54 24.97 35.25 3.14
C CYS A 54 25.26 33.88 3.77
N HIS A 55 26.07 33.84 4.83
CA HIS A 55 26.46 32.59 5.50
C HIS A 55 25.24 31.81 6.03
N GLU A 56 24.16 32.50 6.44
CA GLU A 56 22.93 31.84 6.88
C GLU A 56 22.28 31.00 5.78
N MET A 57 22.41 31.43 4.53
CA MET A 57 21.87 30.71 3.38
C MET A 57 22.82 29.57 2.95
N GLU A 58 24.12 29.83 2.94
CA GLU A 58 25.16 28.87 2.55
C GLU A 58 25.25 27.67 3.49
N GLU A 59 25.26 27.93 4.81
CA GLU A 59 25.47 26.90 5.84
C GLU A 59 24.20 26.07 6.10
N ASN A 60 23.02 26.63 5.83
CA ASN A 60 21.73 25.97 6.06
C ASN A 60 21.09 25.51 4.75
N VAL A 61 20.27 26.36 4.12
CA VAL A 61 19.37 25.97 3.03
C VAL A 61 20.08 25.48 1.78
N PHE A 62 21.30 25.98 1.50
CA PHE A 62 22.10 25.49 0.38
C PHE A 62 22.62 24.06 0.60
N GLN A 63 23.05 23.74 1.83
CA GLN A 63 23.44 22.37 2.18
C GLN A 63 22.27 21.39 2.00
N GLU A 64 21.07 21.82 2.36
CA GLU A 64 19.83 21.05 2.21
C GLU A 64 19.38 20.89 0.75
N TYR A 65 19.72 21.85 -0.12
CA TYR A 65 19.39 21.84 -1.54
C TYR A 65 20.27 20.86 -2.35
N LYS A 66 21.56 20.75 -2.01
CA LYS A 66 22.55 19.88 -2.72
C LYS A 66 22.12 18.43 -2.94
N PRO A 67 21.53 17.71 -1.97
CA PRO A 67 21.13 16.31 -2.18
C PRO A 67 19.85 16.16 -3.03
N THR A 68 19.22 17.25 -3.48
CA THR A 68 17.92 17.19 -4.17
C THR A 68 18.03 17.12 -5.69
N ILE A 69 16.94 16.69 -6.33
CA ILE A 69 16.84 16.62 -7.80
C ILE A 69 16.95 18.00 -8.47
N HIS A 70 16.68 19.08 -7.73
CA HIS A 70 16.83 20.43 -8.25
C HIS A 70 18.30 20.85 -8.34
N TYR A 71 19.18 20.27 -7.51
CA TYR A 71 20.64 20.48 -7.60
C TYR A 71 21.32 19.56 -8.61
N SER A 72 20.93 18.29 -8.69
CA SER A 72 21.50 17.33 -9.63
C SER A 72 20.42 16.42 -10.21
N ASN A 73 20.30 16.39 -11.53
CA ASN A 73 19.35 15.55 -12.24
C ASN A 73 19.87 15.10 -13.60
N ARG A 74 19.16 14.12 -14.19
CA ARG A 74 19.52 13.49 -15.46
C ARG A 74 19.57 14.43 -16.67
N THR A 75 18.93 15.60 -16.60
CA THR A 75 18.82 16.53 -17.75
C THR A 75 19.84 17.66 -17.71
N GLY A 76 20.52 17.86 -16.58
CA GLY A 76 21.43 18.98 -16.37
C GLY A 76 20.76 20.34 -16.15
N VAL A 77 19.44 20.47 -16.38
CA VAL A 77 18.66 21.69 -16.14
C VAL A 77 18.30 21.78 -14.66
N ARG A 78 18.77 22.81 -13.98
CA ARG A 78 18.60 22.98 -12.52
C ARG A 78 17.68 24.15 -12.22
N ALA A 79 16.80 23.97 -11.24
CA ALA A 79 16.07 25.09 -10.62
C ALA A 79 16.86 25.56 -9.42
N THR A 80 17.39 26.77 -9.49
CA THR A 80 18.21 27.38 -8.43
C THR A 80 17.33 28.18 -7.45
N CYS A 81 17.92 28.73 -6.39
CA CYS A 81 17.21 29.57 -5.40
C CYS A 81 16.21 30.57 -6.00
N PRO A 82 16.61 31.44 -6.96
CA PRO A 82 15.71 32.44 -7.55
C PRO A 82 14.54 31.81 -8.32
N ASP A 83 14.71 30.64 -8.96
CA ASP A 83 13.63 30.02 -9.75
C ASP A 83 12.41 29.65 -8.89
N CYS A 84 12.63 29.39 -7.60
CA CYS A 84 11.59 29.05 -6.62
C CYS A 84 11.19 30.22 -5.71
N HIS A 85 12.11 31.13 -5.38
CA HIS A 85 11.89 32.19 -4.38
C HIS A 85 11.67 33.59 -4.97
N VAL A 86 11.96 33.79 -6.26
CA VAL A 86 11.83 35.07 -6.95
C VAL A 86 10.93 34.89 -8.17
N PRO A 87 9.77 35.57 -8.23
CA PRO A 87 8.88 35.49 -9.38
C PRO A 87 9.59 35.92 -10.68
N ARG A 88 9.28 35.26 -11.80
CA ARG A 88 9.83 35.64 -13.12
C ARG A 88 9.17 36.91 -13.67
N ASP A 89 7.85 37.04 -13.51
CA ASP A 89 7.08 38.21 -13.96
C ASP A 89 7.53 39.49 -13.26
N TRP A 90 7.72 40.55 -14.05
CA TRP A 90 8.33 41.80 -13.58
C TRP A 90 7.63 42.39 -12.34
N VAL A 91 6.29 42.50 -12.37
CA VAL A 91 5.52 43.10 -11.25
C VAL A 91 5.70 42.30 -9.97
N HIS A 92 5.60 40.97 -10.05
CA HIS A 92 5.75 40.09 -8.90
C HIS A 92 7.21 40.03 -8.41
N LYS A 93 8.18 40.06 -9.33
CA LYS A 93 9.61 40.15 -9.03
C LYS A 93 9.93 41.40 -8.22
N MET A 94 9.43 42.55 -8.68
CA MET A 94 9.63 43.84 -8.01
C MET A 94 9.00 43.84 -6.62
N ALA A 95 7.76 43.38 -6.49
CA ALA A 95 7.10 43.25 -5.19
C ALA A 95 7.91 42.36 -4.22
N ARG A 96 8.42 41.22 -4.70
CA ARG A 96 9.22 40.32 -3.86
C ARG A 96 10.56 40.93 -3.45
N LYS A 97 11.24 41.64 -4.36
CA LYS A 97 12.51 42.32 -4.05
C LYS A 97 12.33 43.47 -3.07
N ILE A 98 11.22 44.20 -3.14
CA ILE A 98 10.86 45.20 -2.12
C ILE A 98 10.67 44.51 -0.77
N GLN A 99 9.94 43.38 -0.72
CA GLN A 99 9.77 42.61 0.53
C GLN A 99 11.11 42.06 1.06
N ALA A 100 12.03 41.68 0.17
CA ALA A 100 13.34 41.13 0.52
C ALA A 100 14.26 42.17 1.21
N SER A 101 13.96 43.46 1.14
CA SER A 101 14.67 44.48 1.93
C SER A 101 14.60 44.20 3.44
N ASN A 102 13.54 43.53 3.92
CA ASN A 102 13.44 43.08 5.31
C ASN A 102 14.47 41.99 5.66
N GLU A 103 14.91 41.18 4.71
CA GLU A 103 15.94 40.16 4.96
C GLU A 103 17.30 40.81 5.24
N VAL A 104 17.60 41.93 4.57
CA VAL A 104 18.80 42.73 4.85
C VAL A 104 18.73 43.33 6.26
N TYR A 105 17.56 43.84 6.67
CA TYR A 105 17.35 44.33 8.03
C TYR A 105 17.61 43.21 9.07
N HIS A 106 17.04 42.03 8.88
CA HIS A 106 17.21 40.90 9.80
C HIS A 106 18.62 40.29 9.78
N LYS A 107 19.34 40.40 8.66
CA LYS A 107 20.78 40.10 8.57
C LYS A 107 21.58 41.04 9.46
N ILE A 108 21.35 42.35 9.37
CA ILE A 108 22.03 43.35 10.21
C ILE A 108 21.71 43.14 11.69
N MET A 109 20.48 42.76 12.01
CA MET A 109 20.05 42.48 13.39
C MET A 109 20.48 41.10 13.92
N GLY A 110 21.11 40.24 13.11
CA GLY A 110 21.54 38.90 13.54
C GLY A 110 20.38 37.99 13.98
N THR A 111 19.20 38.12 13.33
CA THR A 111 17.99 37.37 13.72
C THR A 111 18.11 35.87 13.49
N VAL A 112 18.86 35.45 12.46
CA VAL A 112 19.06 34.04 12.06
C VAL A 112 20.53 33.73 11.73
N ASP A 113 21.46 34.49 12.30
CA ASP A 113 22.90 34.46 11.99
C ASP A 113 23.66 33.23 12.51
N THR A 114 22.99 32.32 13.22
CA THR A 114 23.54 31.00 13.58
C THR A 114 22.56 29.90 13.17
N PRO A 115 23.04 28.65 12.97
CA PRO A 115 22.16 27.52 12.67
C PRO A 115 21.06 27.30 13.71
N GLU A 116 21.33 27.55 14.99
CA GLU A 116 20.36 27.42 16.08
C GLU A 116 19.23 28.44 15.91
N LYS A 117 19.56 29.72 15.76
CA LYS A 117 18.58 30.79 15.54
C LYS A 117 17.80 30.60 14.23
N PHE A 118 18.46 30.13 13.17
CA PHE A 118 17.80 29.78 11.91
C PHE A 118 16.77 28.68 12.13
N ASN A 119 17.13 27.63 12.87
CA ASN A 119 16.24 26.53 13.19
C ASN A 119 15.05 26.94 14.08
N GLU A 120 15.27 27.82 15.06
CA GLU A 120 14.20 28.41 15.88
C GLU A 120 13.17 29.16 15.02
N HIS A 121 13.62 29.88 14.00
CA HIS A 121 12.75 30.64 13.09
C HIS A 121 12.27 29.85 11.86
N ARG A 122 12.73 28.61 11.68
CA ARG A 122 12.52 27.83 10.45
C ARG A 122 11.06 27.64 10.11
N LEU A 123 10.22 27.27 11.09
CA LEU A 123 8.79 27.09 10.87
C LEU A 123 8.12 28.39 10.44
N THR A 124 8.46 29.50 11.09
CA THR A 124 7.93 30.84 10.75
C THR A 124 8.29 31.23 9.32
N MET A 125 9.55 31.04 8.93
CA MET A 125 10.01 31.31 7.56
C MET A 125 9.32 30.40 6.53
N ALA A 126 9.21 29.09 6.84
CA ALA A 126 8.55 28.12 5.99
C ALA A 126 7.06 28.46 5.77
N LYS A 127 6.31 28.83 6.83
CA LYS A 127 4.92 29.25 6.73
C LYS A 127 4.73 30.46 5.81
N ARG A 128 5.63 31.45 5.85
CA ARG A 128 5.58 32.61 4.96
C ARG A 128 5.75 32.19 3.49
N VAL A 129 6.75 31.35 3.20
CA VAL A 129 6.98 30.86 1.83
C VAL A 129 5.81 30.02 1.34
N TRP A 130 5.30 29.09 2.16
CA TRP A 130 4.15 28.26 1.79
C TRP A 130 2.89 29.06 1.57
N SER A 131 2.62 30.07 2.42
CA SER A 131 1.49 30.97 2.26
C SER A 131 1.59 31.77 0.95
N THR A 132 2.77 32.31 0.64
CA THR A 132 3.01 33.01 -0.63
C THR A 132 2.77 32.08 -1.81
N MET A 133 3.40 30.91 -1.84
CA MET A 133 3.23 29.94 -2.94
C MET A 133 1.78 29.47 -3.08
N LYS A 134 1.04 29.28 -1.97
CA LYS A 134 -0.38 28.93 -2.02
C LYS A 134 -1.21 30.08 -2.60
N SER A 135 -0.96 31.30 -2.16
CA SER A 135 -1.68 32.49 -2.61
C SER A 135 -1.45 32.83 -4.08
N THR A 136 -0.41 32.28 -4.70
CA THR A 136 -0.04 32.52 -6.11
C THR A 136 -0.23 31.28 -6.99
N ASP A 137 -1.01 30.29 -6.55
CA ASP A 137 -1.22 29.01 -7.25
C ASP A 137 0.10 28.30 -7.63
N SER A 138 1.09 28.40 -6.74
CA SER A 138 2.43 27.87 -6.92
C SER A 138 3.07 28.30 -8.25
N ARG A 139 2.85 29.56 -8.67
CA ARG A 139 3.38 30.16 -9.92
C ARG A 139 4.82 29.77 -10.21
N GLU A 140 5.69 29.86 -9.22
CA GLU A 140 7.13 29.57 -9.35
C GLU A 140 7.38 28.09 -9.69
N CYS A 141 6.65 27.16 -9.06
CA CYS A 141 6.70 25.74 -9.39
C CYS A 141 6.22 25.50 -10.82
N ARG A 142 5.14 26.16 -11.22
CA ARG A 142 4.46 25.98 -12.52
C ARG A 142 5.27 26.49 -13.71
N ASN A 143 6.29 27.32 -13.50
CA ASN A 143 7.24 27.71 -14.53
C ASN A 143 7.98 26.51 -15.14
N CYS A 144 8.17 25.44 -14.36
CA CYS A 144 8.84 24.20 -14.79
C CYS A 144 7.91 22.97 -14.70
N HIS A 145 6.92 22.99 -13.80
CA HIS A 145 5.96 21.91 -13.56
C HIS A 145 4.55 22.38 -13.90
N ASN A 146 4.26 22.56 -15.19
CA ASN A 146 2.93 23.00 -15.61
C ASN A 146 1.94 21.83 -15.61
N PHE A 147 0.81 22.03 -14.91
CA PHE A 147 -0.33 21.12 -14.88
C PHE A 147 -0.87 20.77 -16.27
N GLU A 148 -0.81 21.71 -17.22
CA GLU A 148 -1.29 21.52 -18.59
C GLU A 148 -0.43 20.56 -19.41
N SER A 149 0.83 20.35 -19.04
CA SER A 149 1.76 19.50 -19.83
C SER A 149 2.35 18.35 -19.03
N MET A 150 1.81 18.09 -17.84
CA MET A 150 2.27 16.99 -17.00
C MET A 150 1.72 15.65 -17.51
N ASN A 151 2.59 14.78 -17.99
CA ASN A 151 2.17 13.48 -18.52
C ASN A 151 1.94 12.46 -17.38
N PRO A 152 0.72 11.87 -17.22
CA PRO A 152 0.43 10.89 -16.19
C PRO A 152 1.10 9.52 -16.39
N GLU A 153 1.60 9.20 -17.60
CA GLU A 153 2.31 7.95 -17.90
C GLU A 153 3.63 7.81 -17.15
N PHE A 154 4.26 8.95 -16.82
CA PHE A 154 5.52 8.99 -16.07
C PHE A 154 5.31 9.31 -14.59
N GLN A 155 4.07 9.27 -14.12
CA GLN A 155 3.72 9.51 -12.73
C GLN A 155 3.41 8.19 -12.02
N ARG A 156 3.81 8.12 -10.75
CA ARG A 156 3.41 7.01 -9.88
C ARG A 156 1.88 6.94 -9.77
N PRO A 157 1.29 5.74 -9.58
CA PRO A 157 -0.17 5.58 -9.52
C PRO A 157 -0.90 6.52 -8.58
N ARG A 158 -0.37 6.69 -7.36
CA ARG A 158 -0.92 7.64 -6.40
C ARG A 158 -0.79 9.09 -6.87
N ALA A 159 0.35 9.47 -7.46
CA ALA A 159 0.62 10.84 -7.88
C ALA A 159 -0.36 11.29 -8.99
N ARG A 160 -0.57 10.47 -10.03
CA ARG A 160 -1.51 10.81 -11.11
C ARG A 160 -2.95 10.97 -10.62
N LYS A 161 -3.38 10.17 -9.64
CA LYS A 161 -4.70 10.33 -9.02
C LYS A 161 -4.81 11.59 -8.17
N GLN A 162 -3.80 11.91 -7.38
CA GLN A 162 -3.78 13.14 -6.59
C GLN A 162 -3.69 14.38 -7.48
N HIS A 163 -2.92 14.36 -8.57
CA HIS A 163 -2.95 15.42 -9.57
C HIS A 163 -4.32 15.53 -10.22
N LEU A 164 -4.96 14.42 -10.61
CA LEU A 164 -6.35 14.41 -11.12
C LEU A 164 -7.32 15.13 -10.15
N ASN A 165 -7.21 14.82 -8.86
CA ASN A 165 -8.00 15.46 -7.81
C ASN A 165 -7.64 16.94 -7.63
N ALA A 166 -6.37 17.31 -7.76
CA ALA A 166 -5.91 18.69 -7.64
C ALA A 166 -6.53 19.60 -8.70
N PHE A 167 -6.66 19.13 -9.96
CA PHE A 167 -7.38 19.88 -11.02
C PHE A 167 -8.83 20.18 -10.60
N LYS A 168 -9.53 19.15 -10.09
CA LYS A 168 -10.96 19.22 -9.76
C LYS A 168 -11.26 20.01 -8.48
N THR A 169 -10.35 19.99 -7.52
CA THR A 169 -10.56 20.59 -6.20
C THR A 169 -9.88 21.95 -6.03
N GLY A 170 -8.95 22.31 -6.92
CA GLY A 170 -8.20 23.56 -6.85
C GLY A 170 -7.08 23.52 -5.80
N GLN A 171 -6.41 22.37 -5.66
CA GLN A 171 -5.18 22.27 -4.88
C GLN A 171 -3.99 22.79 -5.68
N THR A 172 -3.09 23.45 -4.97
CA THR A 172 -1.81 23.98 -5.46
C THR A 172 -0.70 22.96 -5.23
N CYS A 173 0.47 23.17 -5.86
CA CYS A 173 1.62 22.28 -5.70
C CYS A 173 2.06 22.19 -4.23
N ILE A 174 2.05 23.32 -3.51
CA ILE A 174 2.52 23.40 -2.13
C ILE A 174 1.54 22.79 -1.12
N ASP A 175 0.28 22.51 -1.51
CA ASP A 175 -0.66 21.80 -0.63
C ASP A 175 -0.15 20.38 -0.34
N CYS A 176 0.52 19.74 -1.31
CA CYS A 176 1.10 18.39 -1.17
C CYS A 176 2.64 18.41 -1.06
N HIS A 177 3.34 19.27 -1.78
CA HIS A 177 4.81 19.26 -1.91
C HIS A 177 5.50 20.28 -1.00
N LYS A 178 5.40 20.12 0.32
CA LYS A 178 6.15 20.96 1.28
C LYS A 178 7.55 20.38 1.54
N GLY A 179 8.54 21.23 1.81
CA GLY A 179 9.91 20.80 2.14
C GLY A 179 10.64 20.08 1.00
N ILE A 180 10.47 20.55 -0.24
CA ILE A 180 11.03 19.92 -1.45
C ILE A 180 12.57 20.02 -1.49
N ALA A 181 13.09 21.23 -1.29
CA ALA A 181 14.51 21.56 -1.39
C ALA A 181 15.18 21.74 -0.02
N HIS A 182 14.39 21.76 1.05
CA HIS A 182 14.83 22.16 2.39
C HIS A 182 14.24 21.21 3.44
N LYS A 183 14.88 21.12 4.60
CA LYS A 183 14.46 20.29 5.72
C LYS A 183 12.97 20.49 6.00
N HIS A 184 12.25 19.39 5.99
CA HIS A 184 10.81 19.37 6.12
C HIS A 184 10.40 19.70 7.56
N VAL A 185 9.51 20.69 7.71
CA VAL A 185 8.98 21.15 9.02
C VAL A 185 7.45 21.16 9.07
N ARG A 186 6.78 20.52 8.10
CA ARG A 186 5.30 20.43 8.05
C ARG A 186 4.75 19.75 9.29
N ASP A 187 5.48 18.78 9.84
CA ASP A 187 5.13 18.04 11.03
C ASP A 187 5.16 18.88 12.32
N LEU A 188 5.76 20.07 12.30
CA LEU A 188 5.73 20.99 13.44
C LEU A 188 4.42 21.80 13.52
N LEU A 189 3.62 21.83 12.45
CA LEU A 189 2.31 22.48 12.45
C LEU A 189 1.28 21.66 13.25
N SER A 190 0.34 22.36 13.89
CA SER A 190 -0.86 21.72 14.40
C SER A 190 -1.75 21.21 13.25
N ASP A 191 -2.63 20.25 13.54
CA ASP A 191 -3.53 19.72 12.50
C ASP A 191 -4.47 20.80 11.93
N GLU A 192 -4.90 21.77 12.76
CA GLU A 192 -5.73 22.88 12.27
C GLU A 192 -4.97 23.76 11.30
N GLU A 193 -3.73 24.13 11.64
CA GLU A 193 -2.88 24.93 10.74
C GLU A 193 -2.59 24.18 9.44
N LEU A 194 -2.38 22.86 9.50
CA LEU A 194 -2.22 22.04 8.29
C LEU A 194 -3.51 21.99 7.48
N GLU A 195 -4.66 21.79 8.12
CA GLU A 195 -5.95 21.71 7.42
C GLU A 195 -6.26 23.02 6.69
N GLU A 196 -6.02 24.17 7.33
CA GLU A 196 -6.17 25.48 6.73
C GLU A 196 -5.15 25.71 5.58
N LEU A 197 -3.88 25.41 5.85
CA LEU A 197 -2.81 25.59 4.88
C LEU A 197 -2.90 24.62 3.70
N GLU A 198 -3.58 23.48 3.81
CA GLU A 198 -3.76 22.47 2.75
C GLU A 198 -5.17 22.46 2.16
N ALA A 199 -6.05 23.35 2.64
CA ALA A 199 -7.40 23.50 2.10
C ALA A 199 -7.35 23.88 0.61
N PRO A 200 -8.08 23.15 -0.27
CA PRO A 200 -8.18 23.51 -1.68
C PRO A 200 -8.79 24.91 -1.85
N ASN A 201 -8.37 25.62 -2.90
CA ASN A 201 -8.91 26.93 -3.24
C ASN A 201 -9.80 26.82 -4.48
N PRO A 202 -11.12 27.07 -4.38
CA PRO A 202 -12.03 26.99 -5.52
C PRO A 202 -11.61 27.86 -6.72
N LYS A 203 -10.87 28.96 -6.49
CA LYS A 203 -10.36 29.83 -7.56
C LYS A 203 -9.33 29.15 -8.47
N TYR A 204 -8.74 28.04 -8.04
CA TYR A 204 -7.70 27.31 -8.78
C TYR A 204 -8.20 26.00 -9.38
N VAL A 205 -9.50 25.72 -9.25
CA VAL A 205 -10.17 24.63 -9.97
C VAL A 205 -10.01 24.88 -11.46
N ARG A 206 -9.67 23.82 -12.19
CA ARG A 206 -9.46 23.87 -13.64
C ARG A 206 -9.91 22.59 -14.29
N GLU A 207 -10.20 22.66 -15.57
CA GLU A 207 -10.52 21.49 -16.37
C GLU A 207 -9.29 20.57 -16.48
N VAL A 208 -9.55 19.26 -16.55
CA VAL A 208 -8.49 18.28 -16.72
C VAL A 208 -8.04 18.35 -18.19
N PRO A 209 -6.75 18.62 -18.47
CA PRO A 209 -6.26 18.72 -19.84
C PRO A 209 -6.50 17.42 -20.64
N GLU A 210 -6.84 17.54 -21.92
CA GLU A 210 -7.13 16.39 -22.78
C GLU A 210 -5.95 15.42 -22.86
N MET A 211 -4.72 15.92 -23.00
CA MET A 211 -3.52 15.06 -23.01
C MET A 211 -3.35 14.27 -21.70
N PHE A 212 -3.83 14.80 -20.57
CA PHE A 212 -3.81 14.10 -19.30
C PHE A 212 -4.82 12.96 -19.30
N LEU A 213 -6.04 13.19 -19.80
CA LEU A 213 -7.06 12.15 -19.93
C LEU A 213 -6.62 11.03 -20.88
N GLU A 214 -6.04 11.39 -22.03
CA GLU A 214 -5.48 10.41 -22.97
C GLU A 214 -4.32 9.64 -22.37
N GLY A 215 -3.42 10.31 -21.64
CA GLY A 215 -2.33 9.65 -20.93
C GLY A 215 -2.84 8.65 -19.89
N LEU A 216 -3.93 8.98 -19.17
CA LEU A 216 -4.56 8.03 -18.25
C LEU A 216 -5.10 6.78 -18.97
N LYS A 217 -5.73 6.94 -20.14
CA LYS A 217 -6.19 5.81 -20.96
C LYS A 217 -5.02 4.92 -21.38
N ARG A 218 -3.92 5.50 -21.88
CA ARG A 218 -2.71 4.74 -22.26
C ARG A 218 -2.09 4.01 -21.06
N VAL A 219 -2.09 4.62 -19.88
CA VAL A 219 -1.65 3.95 -18.64
C VAL A 219 -2.56 2.76 -18.32
N GLU A 220 -3.87 2.94 -18.41
CA GLU A 220 -4.84 1.87 -18.12
C GLU A 220 -4.67 0.69 -19.07
N GLU A 221 -4.54 0.94 -20.38
CA GLU A 221 -4.25 -0.08 -21.39
C GLU A 221 -2.93 -0.81 -21.12
N LYS A 222 -1.86 -0.05 -20.81
CA LYS A 222 -0.54 -0.62 -20.51
C LYS A 222 -0.55 -1.46 -19.22
N GLU A 223 -1.20 -0.97 -18.18
CA GLU A 223 -1.32 -1.68 -16.90
C GLU A 223 -2.21 -2.92 -17.03
N ALA A 224 -3.26 -2.88 -17.85
CA ALA A 224 -4.07 -4.06 -18.17
C ALA A 224 -3.26 -5.11 -18.93
N ALA A 225 -2.52 -4.72 -19.96
CA ALA A 225 -1.65 -5.62 -20.71
C ALA A 225 -0.55 -6.23 -19.83
N GLN A 226 0.06 -5.43 -18.94
CA GLN A 226 1.04 -5.92 -17.98
C GLN A 226 0.42 -6.90 -16.98
N ALA A 227 -0.77 -6.59 -16.45
CA ALA A 227 -1.47 -7.48 -15.53
C ALA A 227 -1.82 -8.83 -16.19
N GLU A 228 -2.24 -8.83 -17.45
CA GLU A 228 -2.49 -10.07 -18.21
C GLU A 228 -1.19 -10.87 -18.43
N ALA A 229 -0.09 -10.20 -18.78
CA ALA A 229 1.22 -10.85 -18.92
C ALA A 229 1.71 -11.44 -17.58
N GLU A 230 1.55 -10.72 -16.47
CA GLU A 230 1.89 -11.19 -15.12
C GLU A 230 1.03 -12.38 -14.70
N LYS A 231 -0.29 -12.36 -14.97
CA LYS A 231 -1.18 -13.51 -14.74
C LYS A 231 -0.72 -14.73 -15.53
N ALA A 232 -0.42 -14.57 -16.82
CA ALA A 232 0.06 -15.66 -17.67
C ALA A 232 1.40 -16.23 -17.17
N ALA A 233 2.33 -15.36 -16.76
CA ALA A 233 3.62 -15.75 -16.19
C ALA A 233 3.46 -16.48 -14.86
N ALA A 234 2.60 -15.98 -13.95
CA ALA A 234 2.31 -16.61 -12.67
C ALA A 234 1.68 -18.00 -12.85
N LYS A 235 0.72 -18.13 -13.78
CA LYS A 235 0.12 -19.42 -14.14
C LYS A 235 1.19 -20.41 -14.63
N LYS A 236 2.02 -20.01 -15.59
CA LYS A 236 3.11 -20.84 -16.11
C LYS A 236 4.13 -21.23 -15.03
N ALA A 237 4.50 -20.29 -14.14
CA ALA A 237 5.42 -20.55 -13.04
C ALA A 237 4.82 -21.55 -12.03
N ARG A 238 3.52 -21.43 -11.73
CA ARG A 238 2.79 -22.39 -10.89
C ARG A 238 2.76 -23.77 -11.53
N GLU A 239 2.36 -23.87 -12.80
CA GLU A 239 2.36 -25.14 -13.54
C GLU A 239 3.74 -25.80 -13.54
N THR A 240 4.80 -25.01 -13.73
CA THR A 240 6.19 -25.48 -13.70
C THR A 240 6.60 -25.99 -12.31
N LYS A 241 6.31 -25.22 -11.24
CA LYS A 241 6.59 -25.62 -9.85
C LYS A 241 5.81 -26.89 -9.46
N MET A 242 4.53 -26.98 -9.85
CA MET A 242 3.69 -28.15 -9.61
C MET A 242 4.22 -29.39 -10.33
N ALA A 243 4.61 -29.26 -11.60
CA ALA A 243 5.23 -30.34 -12.36
C ALA A 243 6.54 -30.81 -11.71
N ALA A 244 7.41 -29.89 -11.30
CA ALA A 244 8.66 -30.21 -10.62
C ALA A 244 8.43 -30.94 -9.28
N LYS A 245 7.48 -30.48 -8.45
CA LYS A 245 7.14 -31.15 -7.19
C LYS A 245 6.48 -32.51 -7.41
N LYS A 246 5.64 -32.66 -8.43
CA LYS A 246 5.05 -33.96 -8.79
C LYS A 246 6.13 -34.96 -9.24
N ALA A 247 7.10 -34.51 -10.03
CA ALA A 247 8.25 -35.33 -10.43
C ALA A 247 9.11 -35.74 -9.23
N GLU A 248 9.37 -34.81 -8.29
CA GLU A 248 10.10 -35.12 -7.06
C GLU A 248 9.34 -36.10 -6.17
N LYS A 249 8.02 -35.90 -5.98
CA LYS A 249 7.19 -36.83 -5.22
C LYS A 249 7.22 -38.24 -5.83
N ALA A 250 7.08 -38.36 -7.15
CA ALA A 250 7.17 -39.65 -7.84
C ALA A 250 8.56 -40.30 -7.66
N ARG A 251 9.64 -39.50 -7.65
CA ARG A 251 11.00 -39.98 -7.38
C ARG A 251 11.14 -40.52 -5.95
N VAL A 252 10.60 -39.79 -4.97
CA VAL A 252 10.61 -40.19 -3.55
C VAL A 252 9.76 -41.44 -3.32
N GLU A 253 8.54 -41.49 -3.87
CA GLU A 253 7.66 -42.66 -3.77
C GLU A 253 8.31 -43.91 -4.38
N LYS A 254 8.97 -43.76 -5.53
CA LYS A 254 9.75 -44.84 -6.13
C LYS A 254 10.89 -45.29 -5.22
N ALA A 255 11.68 -44.36 -4.69
CA ALA A 255 12.80 -44.69 -3.79
C ALA A 255 12.32 -45.38 -2.48
N VAL A 256 11.17 -44.96 -1.94
CA VAL A 256 10.54 -45.59 -0.77
C VAL A 256 10.01 -46.98 -1.11
N ALA A 257 9.38 -47.17 -2.27
CA ALA A 257 8.93 -48.48 -2.73
C ALA A 257 10.10 -49.44 -2.93
N ASP A 258 11.19 -48.97 -3.54
CA ASP A 258 12.43 -49.75 -3.74
C ASP A 258 13.06 -50.12 -2.39
N ALA A 259 13.11 -49.19 -1.43
CA ALA A 259 13.62 -49.43 -0.08
C ALA A 259 12.73 -50.39 0.73
N LEU A 260 11.40 -50.28 0.62
CA LEU A 260 10.44 -51.20 1.26
C LEU A 260 10.50 -52.59 0.63
N ALA A 261 10.69 -52.69 -0.69
CA ALA A 261 10.90 -53.96 -1.38
C ALA A 261 12.20 -54.63 -0.94
N ALA A 262 13.29 -53.86 -0.80
CA ALA A 262 14.56 -54.34 -0.27
C ALA A 262 14.44 -54.78 1.21
N PHE A 263 13.71 -54.01 2.03
CA PHE A 263 13.44 -54.34 3.43
C PHE A 263 12.58 -55.60 3.59
N LYS A 264 11.52 -55.75 2.77
CA LYS A 264 10.67 -56.96 2.72
C LYS A 264 11.43 -58.18 2.19
N ALA A 265 12.36 -57.99 1.25
CA ALA A 265 13.26 -59.06 0.80
C ALA A 265 14.23 -59.50 1.90
N GLN A 266 14.53 -58.64 2.88
CA GLN A 266 15.33 -58.95 4.07
C GLN A 266 14.52 -59.58 5.22
N GLN A 267 13.20 -59.44 5.25
CA GLN A 267 12.31 -60.06 6.24
C GLN A 267 11.28 -60.97 5.55
N ALA A 268 11.69 -62.20 5.27
CA ALA A 268 10.74 -63.27 4.98
C ALA A 268 10.01 -63.67 6.28
N GLY A 269 8.86 -63.06 6.55
CA GLY A 269 7.98 -63.45 7.64
C GLY A 269 6.92 -62.40 7.98
N GLU A 270 5.66 -62.74 7.68
CA GLU A 270 4.40 -62.09 8.07
C GLU A 270 3.85 -60.92 7.24
N ALA A 271 2.63 -61.16 6.78
CA ALA A 271 1.81 -60.27 5.97
C ALA A 271 0.95 -59.37 6.86
N THR A 272 0.82 -58.10 6.47
CA THR A 272 -0.35 -57.28 6.82
C THR A 272 -0.75 -56.40 5.64
N ALA A 273 -2.05 -56.33 5.42
CA ALA A 273 -2.72 -55.63 4.33
C ALA A 273 -2.63 -54.11 4.50
N ALA A 274 -2.29 -53.41 3.42
CA ALA A 274 -2.37 -51.96 3.34
C ALA A 274 -3.74 -51.55 2.78
N THR A 275 -4.55 -50.89 3.60
CA THR A 275 -5.77 -50.20 3.20
C THR A 275 -5.42 -48.87 2.52
N THR A 276 -5.87 -48.69 1.28
CA THR A 276 -5.84 -47.40 0.58
C THR A 276 -7.01 -46.55 1.06
N ALA A 277 -6.73 -45.56 1.92
CA ALA A 277 -7.69 -44.53 2.27
C ALA A 277 -7.88 -43.58 1.08
N VAL A 278 -9.11 -43.47 0.58
CA VAL A 278 -9.52 -42.43 -0.38
C VAL A 278 -9.63 -41.12 0.40
N GLY A 279 -8.75 -40.17 0.10
CA GLY A 279 -8.75 -38.84 0.73
C GLY A 279 -9.97 -37.98 0.31
N PRO A 280 -10.36 -36.99 1.12
CA PRO A 280 -11.44 -36.07 0.79
C PRO A 280 -11.16 -35.30 -0.51
N VAL A 281 -12.23 -34.95 -1.24
CA VAL A 281 -12.16 -34.12 -2.45
C VAL A 281 -11.63 -32.74 -2.07
N ALA A 282 -10.46 -32.38 -2.60
CA ALA A 282 -9.83 -31.09 -2.34
C ALA A 282 -10.76 -29.92 -2.75
N GLY A 283 -10.83 -28.89 -1.91
CA GLY A 283 -11.54 -27.65 -2.16
C GLY A 283 -13.06 -27.77 -2.18
N PHE A 284 -13.61 -28.73 -1.42
CA PHE A 284 -15.05 -28.99 -1.30
C PHE A 284 -15.75 -29.31 -2.64
N GLY A 285 -15.00 -29.83 -3.63
CA GLY A 285 -15.56 -30.18 -4.93
C GLY A 285 -15.88 -28.98 -5.84
N ILE A 286 -15.43 -27.77 -5.51
CA ILE A 286 -15.57 -26.60 -6.38
C ILE A 286 -14.55 -26.65 -7.52
N ASP A 287 -15.00 -26.48 -8.75
CA ASP A 287 -14.12 -26.21 -9.89
C ASP A 287 -13.70 -24.74 -9.89
N TRP A 288 -12.40 -24.51 -9.69
CA TRP A 288 -11.77 -23.18 -9.63
C TRP A 288 -11.14 -22.74 -10.95
N SER A 289 -11.21 -23.56 -12.00
CA SER A 289 -10.44 -23.37 -13.24
C SER A 289 -10.81 -22.11 -14.01
N ASP A 290 -12.07 -21.68 -13.92
CA ASP A 290 -12.63 -20.51 -14.61
C ASP A 290 -13.14 -19.42 -13.64
N VAL A 291 -12.97 -19.62 -12.32
CA VAL A 291 -13.32 -18.62 -11.31
C VAL A 291 -12.31 -17.47 -11.38
N PRO A 292 -12.76 -16.20 -11.53
CA PRO A 292 -11.85 -15.06 -11.63
C PRO A 292 -10.87 -14.95 -10.46
N ILE A 293 -9.58 -14.81 -10.78
CA ILE A 293 -8.53 -14.59 -9.78
C ILE A 293 -8.34 -13.08 -9.57
N ARG A 294 -8.50 -12.63 -8.33
CA ARG A 294 -8.08 -11.30 -7.88
C ARG A 294 -6.78 -11.42 -7.11
N ASN A 295 -5.71 -10.82 -7.64
CA ASN A 295 -4.44 -10.72 -6.92
C ASN A 295 -4.51 -9.58 -5.89
N ILE A 296 -4.41 -9.91 -4.61
CA ILE A 296 -4.40 -8.98 -3.48
C ILE A 296 -3.09 -9.16 -2.72
N THR A 297 -2.31 -8.10 -2.63
CA THR A 297 -1.09 -8.11 -1.82
C THR A 297 -1.40 -7.65 -0.41
N VAL A 298 -1.23 -8.55 0.56
CA VAL A 298 -1.23 -8.17 1.98
C VAL A 298 0.15 -7.65 2.36
N PHE A 299 0.22 -6.67 3.26
CA PHE A 299 1.48 -6.05 3.65
C PHE A 299 1.61 -5.93 5.16
N TYR A 300 2.86 -5.86 5.63
CA TYR A 300 3.17 -5.65 7.03
C TYR A 300 2.94 -4.17 7.40
N PRO A 301 1.99 -3.87 8.31
CA PRO A 301 1.55 -2.49 8.56
C PRO A 301 2.37 -1.74 9.62
N GLY A 302 3.23 -2.44 10.36
CA GLY A 302 3.89 -1.89 11.55
C GLY A 302 2.86 -1.43 12.59
N GLN A 303 2.96 -0.18 13.03
CA GLN A 303 2.13 0.45 14.06
C GLN A 303 1.20 1.53 13.48
N THR A 304 0.69 1.33 12.27
CA THR A 304 -0.23 2.26 11.59
C THR A 304 -1.69 1.99 11.98
N SER A 305 -2.15 2.53 13.11
CA SER A 305 -3.55 2.40 13.56
C SER A 305 -4.50 3.35 12.83
N MET A 306 -5.81 3.25 13.07
CA MET A 306 -6.76 4.24 12.53
C MET A 306 -6.47 5.65 13.00
N GLU A 307 -6.00 5.85 14.24
CA GLU A 307 -5.64 7.18 14.73
C GLU A 307 -4.47 7.78 13.92
N TRP A 308 -3.55 6.93 13.48
CA TRP A 308 -2.48 7.32 12.56
C TRP A 308 -3.02 7.69 11.17
N VAL A 309 -3.92 6.87 10.61
CA VAL A 309 -4.53 7.11 9.28
C VAL A 309 -5.34 8.41 9.25
N LEU A 310 -6.02 8.73 10.35
CA LEU A 310 -6.90 9.90 10.51
C LEU A 310 -6.14 11.19 10.88
N THR A 311 -4.84 11.12 11.15
CA THR A 311 -4.03 12.28 11.54
C THR A 311 -3.20 12.77 10.36
N GLY A 312 -3.51 13.97 9.83
CA GLY A 312 -2.88 14.53 8.62
C GLY A 312 -1.37 14.77 8.72
N LYS A 313 -0.87 15.01 9.95
CA LYS A 313 0.56 15.08 10.27
C LYS A 313 1.27 13.73 10.04
N ASP A 314 0.60 12.64 10.38
CA ASP A 314 1.17 11.29 10.34
C ASP A 314 1.01 10.64 8.96
N HIS A 315 -0.16 10.86 8.37
CA HIS A 315 -0.62 10.28 7.12
C HIS A 315 -1.19 11.34 6.17
N GLY A 316 -0.54 11.54 5.01
CA GLY A 316 -0.98 12.53 4.02
C GLY A 316 -2.35 12.22 3.37
N GLY A 317 -2.84 10.98 3.48
CA GLY A 317 -4.16 10.58 2.96
C GLY A 317 -5.32 10.83 3.94
N ALA A 318 -5.08 11.40 5.12
CA ALA A 318 -6.13 11.63 6.12
C ALA A 318 -7.28 12.46 5.54
N ARG A 319 -7.00 13.63 4.95
CA ARG A 319 -8.06 14.53 4.43
C ARG A 319 -8.88 13.87 3.31
N PRO A 320 -8.29 13.28 2.24
CA PRO A 320 -9.07 12.53 1.25
C PRO A 320 -9.95 11.44 1.88
N PHE A 321 -9.43 10.71 2.86
CA PHE A 321 -10.17 9.64 3.54
C PHE A 321 -11.39 10.15 4.32
N VAL A 322 -11.22 11.18 5.18
CA VAL A 322 -12.34 11.68 6.01
C VAL A 322 -13.29 12.63 5.27
N LYS A 323 -12.78 13.44 4.33
CA LYS A 323 -13.57 14.49 3.69
C LYS A 323 -14.09 14.11 2.30
N ALA A 324 -13.30 13.36 1.52
CA ALA A 324 -13.67 12.99 0.15
C ALA A 324 -14.28 11.58 0.06
N GLY A 325 -14.15 10.75 1.11
CA GLY A 325 -14.63 9.37 1.06
C GLY A 325 -13.70 8.40 0.34
N ASP A 326 -12.45 8.81 0.10
CA ASP A 326 -11.47 7.98 -0.60
C ASP A 326 -11.19 6.69 0.19
N ARG A 327 -11.29 5.55 -0.50
CA ARG A 327 -10.97 4.22 0.04
C ARG A 327 -9.46 4.00 0.12
N CYS A 328 -8.99 3.15 1.03
CA CYS A 328 -7.56 2.84 1.12
C CYS A 328 -7.02 2.29 -0.20
N ILE A 329 -7.76 1.39 -0.86
CA ILE A 329 -7.40 0.83 -2.18
C ILE A 329 -7.32 1.90 -3.28
N THR A 330 -8.07 3.00 -3.11
CA THR A 330 -8.07 4.09 -4.07
C THR A 330 -6.70 4.73 -4.20
N CYS A 331 -5.91 4.75 -3.12
CA CYS A 331 -4.57 5.32 -3.08
C CYS A 331 -3.46 4.26 -3.06
N HIS A 332 -3.72 3.10 -2.44
CA HIS A 332 -2.67 2.16 -2.06
C HIS A 332 -2.67 0.80 -2.79
N ASP A 333 -3.71 0.46 -3.58
CA ASP A 333 -3.85 -0.89 -4.17
C ASP A 333 -2.62 -1.31 -5.01
N LYS A 334 -1.98 -0.35 -5.68
CA LYS A 334 -0.80 -0.57 -6.54
C LYS A 334 0.55 -0.34 -5.85
N GLU A 335 0.57 -0.04 -4.54
CA GLU A 335 1.82 0.22 -3.79
C GLU A 335 1.94 -0.54 -2.46
N THR A 336 1.03 -1.48 -2.16
CA THR A 336 1.04 -2.28 -0.92
C THR A 336 2.36 -3.04 -0.70
N ALA A 337 2.96 -3.60 -1.75
CA ALA A 337 4.25 -4.28 -1.67
C ALA A 337 5.38 -3.32 -1.24
N ASP A 338 5.43 -2.13 -1.85
CA ASP A 338 6.39 -1.08 -1.51
C ASP A 338 6.17 -0.52 -0.11
N MET A 339 4.92 -0.40 0.33
CA MET A 339 4.57 -0.04 1.70
C MET A 339 5.16 -1.04 2.67
N GLY A 340 4.90 -2.34 2.46
CA GLY A 340 5.46 -3.42 3.27
C GLY A 340 6.99 -3.39 3.32
N LYS A 341 7.65 -3.22 2.17
CA LYS A 341 9.11 -3.09 2.07
C LYS A 341 9.64 -1.91 2.89
N LYS A 342 8.94 -0.78 2.91
CA LYS A 342 9.32 0.39 3.70
C LYS A 342 9.07 0.21 5.20
N MET A 343 8.02 -0.51 5.59
CA MET A 343 7.72 -0.74 7.01
C MET A 343 8.77 -1.64 7.65
N VAL A 344 9.21 -2.71 6.97
CA VAL A 344 10.21 -3.64 7.53
C VAL A 344 11.62 -3.04 7.69
N THR A 345 11.93 -1.90 7.07
CA THR A 345 13.21 -1.20 7.32
C THR A 345 13.19 -0.33 8.57
N GLY A 346 12.03 -0.15 9.22
CA GLY A 346 11.86 0.76 10.36
C GLY A 346 11.85 2.25 10.00
N VAL A 347 12.00 2.59 8.71
CA VAL A 347 11.99 3.99 8.23
C VAL A 347 10.64 4.68 8.45
N LYS A 348 9.55 3.90 8.55
CA LYS A 348 8.21 4.43 8.76
C LYS A 348 7.44 3.50 9.69
N ALA A 349 6.83 4.08 10.73
CA ALA A 349 5.81 3.46 11.58
C ALA A 349 6.13 2.05 12.12
N GLU A 350 7.40 1.68 12.21
CA GLU A 350 7.87 0.46 12.88
C GLU A 350 9.15 0.79 13.66
N PRO A 351 9.06 1.06 14.96
CA PRO A 351 10.22 1.39 15.77
C PRO A 351 11.10 0.16 16.09
N THR A 352 10.57 -1.06 15.91
CA THR A 352 11.24 -2.32 16.26
C THR A 352 11.17 -3.30 15.09
N PRO A 353 11.85 -3.03 13.96
CA PRO A 353 11.79 -3.90 12.79
C PRO A 353 12.40 -5.28 13.09
N ILE A 354 11.76 -6.33 12.58
CA ILE A 354 12.27 -7.71 12.66
C ILE A 354 13.22 -7.93 11.47
N PRO A 355 14.53 -8.18 11.70
CA PRO A 355 15.48 -8.44 10.63
C PRO A 355 15.02 -9.59 9.74
N GLY A 356 15.08 -9.42 8.41
CA GLY A 356 14.68 -10.45 7.46
C GLY A 356 13.17 -10.64 7.27
N LYS A 357 12.32 -9.96 8.05
CA LYS A 357 10.87 -10.12 7.94
C LYS A 357 10.37 -9.76 6.53
N ARG A 358 9.57 -10.65 5.96
CA ARG A 358 8.86 -10.42 4.70
C ARG A 358 7.96 -9.19 4.81
N GLY A 359 8.12 -8.22 3.91
CA GLY A 359 7.31 -6.99 3.93
C GLY A 359 5.90 -7.16 3.37
N SER A 360 5.68 -8.07 2.43
CA SER A 360 4.39 -8.30 1.78
C SER A 360 4.25 -9.70 1.22
N ILE A 361 3.01 -10.15 1.06
CA ILE A 361 2.65 -11.46 0.52
C ILE A 361 1.65 -11.22 -0.63
N PRO A 362 2.01 -11.54 -1.89
CA PRO A 362 1.04 -11.61 -2.98
C PRO A 362 0.09 -12.80 -2.74
N VAL A 363 -1.22 -12.56 -2.73
CA VAL A 363 -2.24 -13.58 -2.50
C VAL A 363 -3.18 -13.64 -3.68
N SER A 364 -3.34 -14.82 -4.28
CA SER A 364 -4.42 -15.08 -5.24
C SER A 364 -5.70 -15.35 -4.47
N VAL A 365 -6.74 -14.57 -4.73
CA VAL A 365 -8.06 -14.71 -4.11
C VAL A 365 -9.08 -15.05 -5.16
N GLN A 366 -9.87 -16.09 -4.91
CA GLN A 366 -11.02 -16.50 -5.72
C GLN A 366 -12.21 -16.66 -4.79
N ALA A 367 -13.41 -16.35 -5.30
CA ALA A 367 -14.64 -16.51 -4.56
C ALA A 367 -15.68 -17.23 -5.44
N ALA A 368 -16.42 -18.14 -4.83
CA ALA A 368 -17.53 -18.83 -5.46
C ALA A 368 -18.67 -18.98 -4.46
N HIS A 369 -19.89 -19.24 -4.92
CA HIS A 369 -21.00 -19.58 -4.04
C HIS A 369 -21.92 -20.61 -4.68
N ASP A 370 -22.62 -21.38 -3.85
CA ASP A 370 -23.81 -22.11 -4.26
C ASP A 370 -25.06 -21.39 -3.71
N THR A 371 -26.16 -22.11 -3.50
CA THR A 371 -27.40 -21.54 -2.92
C THR A 371 -27.36 -21.41 -1.39
N GLU A 372 -26.43 -22.09 -0.73
CA GLU A 372 -26.32 -22.20 0.74
C GLU A 372 -25.02 -21.63 1.30
N ASN A 373 -23.93 -21.65 0.54
CA ASN A 373 -22.56 -21.46 0.99
C ASN A 373 -21.78 -20.47 0.14
N LEU A 374 -20.92 -19.70 0.80
CA LEU A 374 -19.81 -18.95 0.24
C LEU A 374 -18.53 -19.78 0.35
N TYR A 375 -17.75 -19.80 -0.72
CA TYR A 375 -16.44 -20.41 -0.82
C TYR A 375 -15.39 -19.35 -1.11
N LEU A 376 -14.33 -19.29 -0.30
CA LEU A 376 -13.20 -18.41 -0.52
C LEU A 376 -11.92 -19.21 -0.64
N ARG A 377 -11.20 -19.03 -1.74
CA ARG A 377 -9.91 -19.68 -1.97
C ARG A 377 -8.79 -18.65 -1.95
N PHE A 378 -7.82 -18.89 -1.08
CA PHE A 378 -6.61 -18.09 -0.93
C PHE A 378 -5.39 -18.94 -1.27
N GLU A 379 -4.47 -18.38 -2.03
CA GLU A 379 -3.21 -19.03 -2.37
C GLU A 379 -2.03 -18.06 -2.30
N TRP A 380 -0.97 -18.44 -1.59
CA TRP A 380 0.27 -17.66 -1.49
C TRP A 380 1.48 -18.56 -1.22
N GLU A 381 2.66 -18.06 -1.57
CA GLU A 381 3.93 -18.76 -1.35
C GLU A 381 4.33 -18.77 0.14
N ASP A 382 4.65 -19.96 0.64
CA ASP A 382 5.26 -20.19 1.95
C ASP A 382 6.75 -19.86 1.90
N THR A 383 7.32 -19.39 3.00
CA THR A 383 8.74 -18.99 3.07
C THR A 383 9.44 -19.62 4.28
N GLU A 384 10.76 -19.69 4.22
CA GLU A 384 11.56 -20.14 5.36
C GLU A 384 11.36 -19.24 6.58
N HIS A 385 11.41 -19.85 7.77
CA HIS A 385 11.19 -19.13 9.02
C HIS A 385 12.26 -18.09 9.29
N VAL A 386 11.84 -16.88 9.66
CA VAL A 386 12.73 -15.80 10.10
C VAL A 386 12.61 -15.63 11.62
N PRO A 387 13.62 -16.03 12.40
CA PRO A 387 13.56 -15.95 13.86
C PRO A 387 13.37 -14.52 14.36
N VAL A 388 12.40 -14.36 15.26
CA VAL A 388 12.11 -13.08 15.91
C VAL A 388 13.09 -12.87 17.07
N PRO A 389 13.82 -11.74 17.13
CA PRO A 389 14.92 -11.56 18.08
C PRO A 389 14.47 -11.32 19.53
N PHE A 390 13.19 -11.06 19.77
CA PHE A 390 12.65 -10.70 21.09
C PHE A 390 11.68 -11.77 21.66
N VAL A 391 11.68 -12.97 21.09
CA VAL A 391 10.90 -14.11 21.59
C VAL A 391 11.82 -15.31 21.71
N ASP A 392 11.83 -15.96 22.87
CA ASP A 392 12.58 -17.19 23.09
C ASP A 392 12.11 -18.28 22.11
N GLY A 393 13.05 -18.92 21.42
CA GLY A 393 12.75 -19.88 20.35
C GLY A 393 12.36 -19.25 19.00
N GLY A 394 12.36 -17.92 18.89
CA GLY A 394 12.20 -17.19 17.62
C GLY A 394 10.79 -17.18 17.02
N LYS A 395 9.81 -17.87 17.63
CA LYS A 395 8.44 -18.04 17.13
C LYS A 395 7.42 -17.43 18.09
N MET A 396 6.60 -16.49 17.62
CA MET A 396 5.58 -15.84 18.47
C MET A 396 4.37 -16.72 18.74
N ASP A 397 4.10 -17.68 17.84
CA ASP A 397 3.02 -18.67 17.93
C ASP A 397 3.55 -20.02 17.43
N PRO A 398 4.35 -20.74 18.26
CA PRO A 398 5.07 -21.94 17.82
C PRO A 398 4.18 -23.04 17.24
N ASP A 399 2.92 -23.10 17.68
CA ASP A 399 1.96 -24.12 17.26
C ASP A 399 1.42 -23.86 15.85
N ASN A 400 1.42 -22.60 15.38
CA ASN A 400 0.73 -22.21 14.16
C ASN A 400 1.70 -21.55 13.17
N PRO A 401 2.27 -22.31 12.21
CA PRO A 401 3.04 -21.76 11.11
C PRO A 401 2.34 -20.60 10.39
N MET A 402 1.02 -20.73 10.19
CA MET A 402 0.20 -19.64 9.71
C MET A 402 -1.17 -19.57 10.41
N LYS A 403 -1.78 -18.38 10.37
CA LYS A 403 -3.22 -18.21 10.58
C LYS A 403 -3.78 -17.32 9.48
N LEU A 404 -4.96 -17.66 8.98
CA LEU A 404 -5.72 -16.83 8.04
C LEU A 404 -6.96 -16.32 8.76
N ALA A 405 -7.14 -15.00 8.79
CA ALA A 405 -8.34 -14.37 9.32
C ALA A 405 -9.06 -13.60 8.21
N VAL A 406 -10.38 -13.80 8.07
CA VAL A 406 -11.22 -13.11 7.08
C VAL A 406 -12.34 -12.40 7.82
N MET A 407 -12.60 -11.16 7.44
CA MET A 407 -13.58 -10.31 8.11
C MET A 407 -14.58 -9.76 7.11
N PHE A 408 -15.85 -9.75 7.52
CA PHE A 408 -16.95 -9.17 6.77
C PHE A 408 -17.61 -8.04 7.54
N ALA A 409 -18.06 -7.00 6.83
CA ALA A 409 -18.84 -5.91 7.42
C ALA A 409 -19.84 -5.36 6.40
N THR A 410 -20.89 -4.72 6.90
CA THR A 410 -21.76 -3.85 6.10
C THR A 410 -21.20 -2.42 6.10
N ASP A 411 -21.84 -1.51 5.35
CA ASP A 411 -21.49 -0.08 5.37
C ASP A 411 -22.02 0.67 6.60
N GLU A 412 -22.79 -0.02 7.47
CA GLU A 412 -23.28 0.54 8.74
C GLU A 412 -22.16 0.73 9.77
N VAL A 413 -21.08 -0.05 9.65
CA VAL A 413 -19.89 0.12 10.47
C VAL A 413 -19.05 1.25 9.90
N LYS A 414 -18.80 2.26 10.72
CA LYS A 414 -18.09 3.47 10.36
C LYS A 414 -16.73 3.15 9.76
N TYR A 415 -16.52 3.69 8.57
CA TYR A 415 -15.35 3.50 7.73
C TYR A 415 -15.13 2.09 7.19
N ALA A 416 -16.01 1.11 7.43
CA ALA A 416 -15.84 -0.22 6.85
C ALA A 416 -15.81 -0.18 5.31
N ASP A 417 -16.61 0.71 4.71
CA ASP A 417 -16.67 1.02 3.27
C ASP A 417 -15.29 1.36 2.65
N ARG A 418 -14.40 1.96 3.43
CA ARG A 418 -13.14 2.55 2.96
C ARG A 418 -11.88 1.96 3.58
N ALA A 419 -11.95 1.56 4.85
CA ALA A 419 -10.84 1.02 5.62
C ALA A 419 -10.89 -0.52 5.74
N GLY A 420 -12.06 -1.14 5.54
CA GLY A 420 -12.28 -2.57 5.80
C GLY A 420 -11.81 -2.95 7.21
N CYS A 421 -11.07 -4.06 7.33
CA CYS A 421 -10.52 -4.55 8.60
C CYS A 421 -9.68 -3.54 9.38
N TRP A 422 -9.15 -2.52 8.70
CA TRP A 422 -8.31 -1.52 9.35
C TRP A 422 -9.07 -0.69 10.38
N GLY A 423 -10.38 -0.52 10.19
CA GLY A 423 -11.26 0.21 11.11
C GLY A 423 -11.22 -0.32 12.55
N THR A 424 -10.72 -1.55 12.73
CA THR A 424 -10.61 -2.24 14.03
C THR A 424 -9.22 -2.15 14.68
N CYS A 425 -8.26 -1.53 13.99
CA CYS A 425 -6.87 -1.43 14.42
C CYS A 425 -6.64 -0.11 15.15
N HIS A 426 -6.52 -0.17 16.48
CA HIS A 426 -6.37 1.01 17.33
C HIS A 426 -4.99 1.09 17.98
N HIS A 427 -4.54 2.32 18.26
CA HIS A 427 -3.22 2.60 18.82
C HIS A 427 -3.02 2.07 20.25
N ASP A 428 -4.12 1.79 20.94
CA ASP A 428 -4.19 1.24 22.29
C ASP A 428 -4.47 -0.27 22.32
N ALA A 429 -4.56 -0.93 21.16
CA ALA A 429 -4.64 -2.38 21.09
C ALA A 429 -3.36 -3.02 21.65
N ARG A 430 -3.45 -4.29 22.08
CA ARG A 430 -2.31 -5.03 22.61
C ARG A 430 -1.14 -4.99 21.62
N THR A 431 0.05 -4.80 22.18
CA THR A 431 1.33 -4.65 21.45
C THR A 431 1.45 -3.40 20.56
N MET A 432 0.47 -2.49 20.58
CA MET A 432 0.55 -1.15 19.98
C MET A 432 1.04 -0.09 20.98
N PRO A 433 1.51 1.10 20.53
CA PRO A 433 2.29 2.01 21.37
C PRO A 433 1.60 2.54 22.63
N HIS A 434 0.27 2.69 22.62
CA HIS A 434 -0.48 3.24 23.75
C HIS A 434 -1.35 2.20 24.45
N THR A 435 -1.02 0.91 24.30
CA THR A 435 -1.67 -0.14 25.09
C THR A 435 -1.60 0.21 26.59
N PRO A 436 -2.70 0.10 27.35
CA PRO A 436 -2.61 0.16 28.80
C PRO A 436 -1.77 -1.01 29.32
N ASP A 437 -1.06 -0.81 30.42
CA ASP A 437 -0.47 -1.90 31.19
C ASP A 437 -1.57 -2.78 31.81
N ALA A 438 -1.20 -4.01 32.15
CA ALA A 438 -2.16 -5.01 32.63
C ALA A 438 -2.86 -4.57 33.92
N ASP A 439 -2.15 -3.95 34.86
CA ASP A 439 -2.72 -3.50 36.14
C ASP A 439 -3.76 -2.40 35.92
N THR A 440 -3.44 -1.41 35.08
CA THR A 440 -4.36 -0.34 34.70
C THR A 440 -5.59 -0.88 33.98
N ALA A 441 -5.40 -1.81 33.04
CA ALA A 441 -6.49 -2.42 32.28
C ALA A 441 -7.41 -3.25 33.20
N ASN A 442 -6.84 -4.14 34.01
CA ASN A 442 -7.57 -5.05 34.89
C ASN A 442 -8.23 -4.33 36.08
N GLY A 443 -7.65 -3.23 36.55
CA GLY A 443 -8.25 -2.38 37.61
C GLY A 443 -9.36 -1.45 37.13
N SER A 444 -9.64 -1.40 35.82
CA SER A 444 -10.61 -0.47 35.24
C SER A 444 -12.06 -0.97 35.34
N PRO A 445 -13.07 -0.06 35.32
CA PRO A 445 -14.47 -0.47 35.25
C PRO A 445 -14.81 -1.31 34.01
N VAL A 446 -14.07 -1.15 32.91
CA VAL A 446 -14.32 -1.92 31.68
C VAL A 446 -13.88 -3.38 31.80
N ALA A 447 -12.98 -3.73 32.74
CA ALA A 447 -12.58 -5.11 33.01
C ALA A 447 -13.73 -5.96 33.59
N GLN A 448 -14.78 -5.34 34.12
CA GLN A 448 -15.98 -6.05 34.57
C GLN A 448 -16.88 -6.47 33.39
N LYS A 449 -16.65 -5.93 32.19
CA LYS A 449 -17.49 -6.09 31.01
C LYS A 449 -16.77 -6.70 29.81
N LEU A 450 -15.46 -6.52 29.72
CA LEU A 450 -14.61 -7.01 28.63
C LEU A 450 -13.67 -8.09 29.14
N ASP A 451 -13.37 -9.07 28.30
CA ASP A 451 -12.31 -10.05 28.55
C ASP A 451 -10.96 -9.44 28.16
N LEU A 452 -10.19 -9.07 29.17
CA LEU A 452 -8.86 -8.48 29.02
C LEU A 452 -7.73 -9.47 29.31
N SER A 453 -8.04 -10.77 29.47
CA SER A 453 -7.04 -11.81 29.79
C SER A 453 -5.92 -11.91 28.76
N GLN A 454 -6.21 -11.53 27.51
CA GLN A 454 -5.28 -11.53 26.38
C GLN A 454 -4.86 -10.11 25.97
N GLY A 455 -5.01 -9.14 26.88
CA GLY A 455 -4.86 -7.70 26.64
C GLY A 455 -6.01 -7.12 25.81
N LEU A 456 -5.98 -5.80 25.60
CA LEU A 456 -6.98 -5.13 24.78
C LEU A 456 -6.91 -5.64 23.33
N THR A 457 -8.00 -6.22 22.85
CA THR A 457 -8.09 -6.70 21.48
C THR A 457 -8.66 -5.62 20.55
N LYS A 458 -9.28 -6.03 19.45
CA LYS A 458 -9.84 -5.12 18.46
C LYS A 458 -11.22 -4.64 18.90
N TYR A 459 -11.59 -3.42 18.54
CA TYR A 459 -12.93 -2.85 18.75
C TYR A 459 -13.28 -1.90 17.59
N ILE A 460 -14.52 -1.47 17.51
CA ILE A 460 -14.99 -0.45 16.54
C ILE A 460 -15.41 0.84 17.26
N GLU A 461 -15.45 1.95 16.54
CA GLU A 461 -15.75 3.27 17.10
C GLU A 461 -17.14 3.33 17.77
N GLU A 462 -18.12 2.62 17.22
CA GLU A 462 -19.49 2.54 17.71
C GLU A 462 -19.56 2.02 19.14
N SER A 463 -18.59 1.23 19.58
CA SER A 463 -18.55 0.72 20.95
C SER A 463 -18.02 1.74 21.96
N ARG A 464 -17.47 2.87 21.50
CA ARG A 464 -16.83 3.89 22.36
C ARG A 464 -17.60 5.21 22.34
N SER A 465 -17.68 5.85 23.49
CA SER A 465 -18.21 7.21 23.63
C SER A 465 -17.27 8.26 23.04
N LYS A 466 -15.97 7.96 22.98
CA LYS A 466 -14.93 8.82 22.40
C LYS A 466 -13.67 8.02 22.07
N ILE A 467 -13.00 8.40 20.98
CA ILE A 467 -11.64 7.95 20.64
C ILE A 467 -10.73 9.18 20.53
N GLU A 468 -9.61 9.19 21.25
CA GLU A 468 -8.57 10.21 21.08
C GLU A 468 -7.73 9.88 19.85
N VAL A 469 -8.01 10.57 18.74
CA VAL A 469 -7.33 10.37 17.45
C VAL A 469 -6.00 11.12 17.40
N LYS A 470 -5.97 12.36 17.88
CA LYS A 470 -4.88 13.30 17.56
C LYS A 470 -3.68 13.10 18.50
N GLY A 471 -3.91 12.70 19.74
CA GLY A 471 -2.85 12.51 20.76
C GLY A 471 -2.26 13.84 21.25
N ARG A 472 -3.08 14.90 21.26
CA ARG A 472 -2.60 16.26 21.56
C ARG A 472 -2.09 16.40 22.98
N ARG A 473 -1.05 17.22 23.16
CA ARG A 473 -0.47 17.54 24.48
C ARG A 473 -0.05 16.27 25.25
N GLY A 474 0.46 15.28 24.53
CA GLY A 474 0.92 14.00 25.11
C GLY A 474 -0.20 13.03 25.51
N LYS A 475 -1.45 13.29 25.09
CA LYS A 475 -2.54 12.33 25.33
C LYS A 475 -2.28 11.01 24.61
N LYS A 476 -2.52 9.90 25.32
CA LYS A 476 -2.57 8.57 24.72
C LYS A 476 -3.75 8.50 23.74
N ARG A 477 -3.43 8.11 22.51
CA ARG A 477 -4.40 7.80 21.45
C ARG A 477 -5.17 6.53 21.75
N GLY A 478 -6.41 6.48 21.28
CA GLY A 478 -7.34 5.37 21.48
C GLY A 478 -8.53 5.73 22.38
N GLY A 479 -9.32 4.73 22.73
CA GLY A 479 -10.56 4.87 23.49
C GLY A 479 -10.90 3.62 24.30
N TRP A 480 -9.92 2.80 24.66
CA TRP A 480 -10.11 1.52 25.33
C TRP A 480 -10.98 1.58 26.60
N ASP A 481 -10.88 2.66 27.38
CA ASP A 481 -11.60 2.86 28.64
C ASP A 481 -12.92 3.63 28.45
N LYS A 482 -13.28 3.99 27.22
CA LYS A 482 -14.45 4.83 26.90
C LYS A 482 -15.64 4.02 26.41
N LEU A 483 -15.82 2.81 26.94
CA LEU A 483 -16.92 1.91 26.59
C LEU A 483 -18.29 2.59 26.82
N LYS A 484 -19.22 2.42 25.86
CA LYS A 484 -20.61 2.87 26.01
C LYS A 484 -21.37 2.03 27.05
N SER A 485 -22.58 2.47 27.43
CA SER A 485 -23.49 1.68 28.27
C SER A 485 -23.98 0.43 27.56
N ASP A 486 -24.44 -0.57 28.31
CA ASP A 486 -24.87 -1.86 27.75
C ASP A 486 -26.06 -1.71 26.81
N ASP A 487 -27.03 -0.83 27.16
CA ASP A 487 -28.17 -0.51 26.28
C ASP A 487 -27.73 0.10 24.95
N ALA A 488 -26.73 0.98 24.99
CA ALA A 488 -26.18 1.58 23.78
C ALA A 488 -25.42 0.54 22.95
N LEU A 489 -24.60 -0.30 23.56
CA LEU A 489 -23.91 -1.40 22.88
C LEU A 489 -24.90 -2.38 22.24
N LYS A 490 -25.97 -2.72 22.95
CA LYS A 490 -27.05 -3.54 22.43
C LYS A 490 -27.73 -2.89 21.22
N ALA A 491 -28.04 -1.59 21.29
CA ALA A 491 -28.64 -0.87 20.16
C ALA A 491 -27.74 -0.86 18.91
N GLU A 492 -26.42 -0.70 19.07
CA GLU A 492 -25.48 -0.78 17.93
C GLU A 492 -25.42 -2.21 17.35
N MET A 493 -25.48 -3.23 18.21
CA MET A 493 -25.53 -4.63 17.78
C MET A 493 -26.81 -4.97 17.01
N ASP A 494 -27.97 -4.54 17.53
CA ASP A 494 -29.28 -4.70 16.89
C ASP A 494 -29.36 -3.93 15.56
N ALA A 495 -28.55 -2.87 15.40
CA ALA A 495 -28.37 -2.11 14.15
C ALA A 495 -27.29 -2.71 13.22
N HIS A 496 -26.83 -3.94 13.48
CA HIS A 496 -25.82 -4.65 12.69
C HIS A 496 -24.46 -3.94 12.59
N LYS A 497 -24.09 -3.15 13.59
CA LYS A 497 -22.78 -2.49 13.65
C LYS A 497 -21.77 -3.37 14.37
N PHE A 498 -21.33 -4.40 13.67
CA PHE A 498 -20.26 -5.29 14.08
C PHE A 498 -19.50 -5.77 12.83
N MET A 499 -18.28 -6.25 13.02
CA MET A 499 -17.54 -6.92 11.95
C MET A 499 -17.44 -8.41 12.26
N ASP A 500 -18.01 -9.24 11.39
CA ASP A 500 -17.93 -10.69 11.45
C ASP A 500 -16.51 -11.15 11.14
N LEU A 501 -15.98 -12.11 11.90
CA LEU A 501 -14.60 -12.54 11.82
C LEU A 501 -14.48 -14.07 11.87
N LEU A 502 -13.82 -14.63 10.87
CA LEU A 502 -13.43 -16.03 10.78
C LEU A 502 -11.91 -16.14 10.91
N ARG A 503 -11.41 -17.18 11.59
CA ARG A 503 -9.98 -17.47 11.68
C ARG A 503 -9.67 -18.95 11.61
N TYR A 504 -8.77 -19.30 10.71
CA TYR A 504 -8.17 -20.62 10.61
C TYR A 504 -6.77 -20.62 11.22
N LYS A 505 -6.43 -21.68 11.95
CA LYS A 505 -5.13 -21.91 12.60
C LYS A 505 -4.49 -23.20 12.06
N SER A 506 -3.35 -23.09 11.38
CA SER A 506 -2.78 -24.24 10.65
C SER A 506 -2.23 -25.36 11.51
N GLY A 507 -1.90 -25.11 12.79
CA GLY A 507 -1.21 -26.08 13.64
C GLY A 507 -1.97 -27.39 13.79
N LYS A 508 -3.22 -27.28 14.24
CA LYS A 508 -4.14 -28.42 14.43
C LYS A 508 -5.34 -28.38 13.48
N GLY A 509 -5.36 -27.44 12.54
CA GLY A 509 -6.49 -27.24 11.64
C GLY A 509 -7.73 -26.66 12.34
N GLU A 510 -7.54 -25.85 13.38
CA GLU A 510 -8.64 -25.30 14.18
C GLU A 510 -9.32 -24.12 13.47
N THR A 511 -10.64 -24.04 13.58
CA THR A 511 -11.45 -22.90 13.13
C THR A 511 -12.06 -22.19 14.33
N GLU A 512 -12.10 -20.87 14.27
CA GLU A 512 -12.69 -20.00 15.28
C GLU A 512 -13.43 -18.86 14.58
N ASP A 513 -14.65 -18.57 15.01
CA ASP A 513 -15.46 -17.48 14.44
C ASP A 513 -16.29 -16.73 15.48
N GLY A 514 -16.62 -15.49 15.14
CA GLY A 514 -17.37 -14.57 15.98
C GLY A 514 -17.36 -13.17 15.39
N HIS A 515 -17.21 -12.14 16.23
CA HIS A 515 -17.32 -10.76 15.77
C HIS A 515 -16.42 -9.78 16.54
N ILE A 516 -16.29 -8.59 15.97
CA ILE A 516 -15.67 -7.43 16.60
C ILE A 516 -16.73 -6.35 16.77
N MET A 517 -16.94 -5.95 18.02
CA MET A 517 -17.67 -4.73 18.36
C MET A 517 -16.97 -4.00 19.52
N ALA A 518 -17.27 -4.34 20.77
CA ALA A 518 -16.60 -3.77 21.94
C ALA A 518 -15.22 -4.39 22.22
N GLN A 519 -15.05 -5.63 21.79
CA GLN A 519 -13.84 -6.44 21.81
C GLN A 519 -13.91 -7.45 20.66
N ARG A 520 -12.83 -8.20 20.41
CA ARG A 520 -12.83 -9.33 19.49
C ARG A 520 -13.28 -10.60 20.22
N LEU A 521 -14.43 -11.12 19.83
CA LEU A 521 -14.93 -12.43 20.23
C LEU A 521 -14.65 -13.45 19.11
N MET A 522 -14.09 -14.60 19.48
CA MET A 522 -13.70 -15.69 18.55
C MET A 522 -14.48 -16.98 18.84
N SER A 523 -15.66 -16.83 19.43
CA SER A 523 -16.58 -17.93 19.73
C SER A 523 -18.02 -17.46 19.54
N GLY A 524 -18.93 -18.42 19.37
CA GLY A 524 -20.36 -18.16 19.26
C GLY A 524 -20.86 -17.84 17.85
N GLY A 525 -19.98 -17.88 16.84
CA GLY A 525 -20.38 -17.83 15.44
C GLY A 525 -21.00 -19.13 14.93
N GLN A 526 -21.46 -19.12 13.68
CA GLN A 526 -22.12 -20.22 12.99
C GLN A 526 -21.22 -21.43 12.67
N GLY A 527 -19.91 -21.28 12.80
CA GLY A 527 -18.91 -22.22 12.34
C GLY A 527 -18.66 -22.14 10.83
N PHE A 528 -17.50 -22.62 10.42
CA PHE A 528 -17.13 -22.74 9.00
C PHE A 528 -16.13 -23.90 8.83
N GLU A 529 -16.03 -24.41 7.61
CA GLU A 529 -15.15 -25.51 7.25
C GLU A 529 -13.93 -24.98 6.48
N VAL A 530 -12.78 -25.64 6.62
CA VAL A 530 -11.54 -25.29 5.92
C VAL A 530 -10.88 -26.53 5.32
N ASP A 531 -10.53 -26.45 4.05
CA ASP A 531 -9.54 -27.32 3.42
C ASP A 531 -8.25 -26.52 3.20
N ALA A 532 -7.22 -26.82 3.99
CA ALA A 532 -5.93 -26.17 3.90
C ALA A 532 -4.83 -27.19 3.60
N ARG A 533 -4.00 -26.89 2.61
CA ARG A 533 -2.91 -27.76 2.18
C ARG A 533 -1.71 -26.96 1.73
N GLN A 534 -0.54 -27.62 1.75
CA GLN A 534 0.65 -27.14 1.07
C GLN A 534 0.79 -27.86 -0.26
N GLU A 535 0.93 -27.09 -1.34
CA GLU A 535 1.10 -27.62 -2.70
C GLU A 535 2.03 -26.68 -3.46
N GLY A 536 3.04 -27.22 -4.15
CA GLY A 536 3.95 -26.37 -4.94
C GLY A 536 4.84 -25.42 -4.12
N GLY A 537 4.78 -25.45 -2.78
CA GLY A 537 5.44 -24.45 -1.92
C GLY A 537 4.53 -23.28 -1.57
N ASN A 538 3.25 -23.40 -1.92
CA ASN A 538 2.21 -22.45 -1.57
C ASN A 538 1.31 -23.06 -0.51
N TRP A 539 0.80 -22.20 0.36
CA TRP A 539 -0.44 -22.48 1.08
C TRP A 539 -1.61 -22.33 0.11
N ILE A 540 -2.50 -23.32 0.09
CA ILE A 540 -3.82 -23.23 -0.54
C ILE A 540 -4.84 -23.46 0.55
N VAL A 541 -5.66 -22.44 0.81
CA VAL A 541 -6.71 -22.47 1.85
C VAL A 541 -8.04 -22.19 1.21
N VAL A 542 -8.97 -23.14 1.29
CA VAL A 542 -10.37 -22.98 0.87
C VAL A 542 -11.23 -22.94 2.13
N MET A 543 -11.97 -21.86 2.32
CA MET A 543 -12.92 -21.69 3.42
C MET A 543 -14.34 -21.83 2.86
N LYS A 544 -15.19 -22.60 3.55
CA LYS A 544 -16.62 -22.77 3.25
C LYS A 544 -17.45 -22.30 4.44
N ARG A 545 -18.35 -21.35 4.19
CA ARG A 545 -19.21 -20.72 5.20
C ARG A 545 -20.63 -20.65 4.67
N LYS A 546 -21.64 -20.87 5.52
CA LYS A 546 -23.04 -20.66 5.10
C LYS A 546 -23.33 -19.18 4.84
N LEU A 547 -24.15 -18.92 3.82
CA LEU A 547 -24.60 -17.57 3.48
C LEU A 547 -25.54 -17.01 4.55
N LYS A 548 -26.39 -17.83 5.14
CA LYS A 548 -27.35 -17.42 6.18
C LYS A 548 -26.88 -17.89 7.56
N SER A 549 -26.89 -16.97 8.53
CA SER A 549 -26.63 -17.24 9.94
C SER A 549 -27.78 -16.73 10.80
N ASP A 550 -28.09 -17.48 11.86
CA ASP A 550 -29.00 -17.11 12.94
C ASP A 550 -28.24 -16.68 14.22
N LYS A 551 -26.90 -16.65 14.18
CA LYS A 551 -26.07 -16.32 15.33
C LYS A 551 -25.87 -14.81 15.48
N PRO A 552 -25.97 -14.28 16.71
CA PRO A 552 -25.64 -12.88 16.98
C PRO A 552 -24.18 -12.57 16.63
N GLY A 553 -23.96 -11.55 15.80
CA GLY A 553 -22.61 -11.14 15.39
C GLY A 553 -22.12 -11.78 14.11
N ASP A 554 -22.94 -12.62 13.47
CA ASP A 554 -22.67 -13.14 12.15
C ASP A 554 -23.48 -12.39 11.11
N LEU A 555 -22.85 -12.12 9.96
CA LEU A 555 -23.54 -11.54 8.82
C LEU A 555 -24.20 -12.64 7.97
N SER A 556 -25.51 -12.49 7.76
CA SER A 556 -26.18 -13.15 6.66
C SER A 556 -25.86 -12.41 5.36
N LEU A 557 -25.28 -13.11 4.40
CA LEU A 557 -24.84 -12.58 3.11
C LEU A 557 -25.91 -12.85 2.05
N ALA A 558 -26.70 -11.84 1.73
CA ALA A 558 -27.67 -11.86 0.65
C ALA A 558 -26.96 -11.68 -0.71
N LEU A 559 -27.41 -12.44 -1.72
CA LEU A 559 -26.77 -12.45 -3.03
C LEU A 559 -26.97 -11.14 -3.83
N ASP A 560 -27.95 -10.32 -3.44
CA ASP A 560 -28.23 -9.01 -4.05
C ASP A 560 -27.51 -7.84 -3.37
N GLN A 561 -26.69 -8.11 -2.36
CA GLN A 561 -25.94 -7.11 -1.60
C GLN A 561 -24.43 -7.19 -1.83
N VAL A 562 -23.74 -6.11 -1.47
CA VAL A 562 -22.28 -5.99 -1.54
C VAL A 562 -21.76 -5.74 -0.13
N TYR A 563 -20.74 -6.50 0.26
CA TYR A 563 -20.17 -6.48 1.61
C TYR A 563 -18.72 -6.01 1.59
N ASN A 564 -18.26 -5.48 2.71
CA ASN A 564 -16.86 -5.18 2.94
C ASN A 564 -16.13 -6.48 3.29
N LEU A 565 -15.00 -6.75 2.62
CA LEU A 565 -14.12 -7.87 2.90
C LEU A 565 -12.70 -7.36 3.14
N GLY A 566 -12.07 -7.88 4.18
CA GLY A 566 -10.62 -7.84 4.28
C GLY A 566 -10.11 -9.08 5.01
N PHE A 567 -8.82 -9.32 4.92
CA PHE A 567 -8.19 -10.49 5.48
C PHE A 567 -6.78 -10.20 5.97
N ALA A 568 -6.29 -11.06 6.84
CA ALA A 568 -4.98 -10.99 7.43
C ALA A 568 -4.33 -12.37 7.46
N ILE A 569 -3.03 -12.38 7.22
CA ILE A 569 -2.20 -13.58 7.31
C ILE A 569 -1.18 -13.35 8.41
N HIS A 570 -1.32 -14.09 9.50
CA HIS A 570 -0.23 -14.29 10.45
C HIS A 570 0.67 -15.34 9.84
N ASP A 571 1.61 -14.91 9.01
CA ASP A 571 2.62 -15.76 8.39
C ASP A 571 3.80 -15.97 9.36
N ASP A 572 4.59 -17.01 9.13
CA ASP A 572 5.87 -17.22 9.83
C ASP A 572 5.75 -17.21 11.37
N PHE A 573 4.79 -17.97 11.91
CA PHE A 573 4.54 -18.08 13.35
C PHE A 573 4.27 -16.73 14.05
N THR A 574 3.84 -15.71 13.31
CA THR A 574 3.61 -14.38 13.87
C THR A 574 2.32 -14.31 14.68
N ASN A 575 2.27 -13.35 15.61
CA ASN A 575 1.08 -13.10 16.43
C ASN A 575 0.85 -11.59 16.64
N ALA A 576 -0.30 -11.24 17.21
CA ALA A 576 -0.69 -9.86 17.49
C ALA A 576 -0.53 -8.94 16.27
N ARG A 577 0.13 -7.77 16.39
CA ARG A 577 0.33 -6.79 15.32
C ARG A 577 1.30 -7.21 14.20
N PHE A 578 1.99 -8.35 14.35
CA PHE A 578 3.10 -8.72 13.46
C PHE A 578 2.66 -9.43 12.16
N HIS A 579 1.36 -9.41 11.86
CA HIS A 579 0.76 -10.02 10.67
C HIS A 579 0.79 -9.11 9.45
N HIS A 580 0.53 -9.70 8.29
CA HIS A 580 0.22 -8.97 7.07
C HIS A 580 -1.27 -8.81 6.94
N VAL A 581 -1.69 -7.66 6.42
CA VAL A 581 -3.11 -7.29 6.34
C VAL A 581 -3.44 -6.75 4.95
N SER A 582 -4.64 -7.05 4.48
CA SER A 582 -5.18 -6.50 3.24
C SER A 582 -5.67 -5.07 3.45
N LEU A 583 -5.85 -4.34 2.36
CA LEU A 583 -6.72 -3.16 2.37
C LEU A 583 -8.20 -3.59 2.40
N GLY A 584 -9.13 -2.64 2.50
CA GLY A 584 -10.57 -2.90 2.44
C GLY A 584 -11.08 -3.08 0.99
N TYR A 585 -11.55 -4.28 0.67
CA TYR A 585 -12.15 -4.63 -0.62
C TYR A 585 -13.67 -4.80 -0.46
N LYS A 586 -14.40 -4.82 -1.57
CA LYS A 586 -15.79 -5.27 -1.58
C LYS A 586 -15.88 -6.67 -2.15
N ILE A 587 -16.86 -7.43 -1.67
CA ILE A 587 -17.28 -8.71 -2.23
C ILE A 587 -18.76 -8.62 -2.62
N GLY A 588 -19.08 -9.11 -3.82
CA GLY A 588 -20.45 -9.23 -4.32
C GLY A 588 -20.64 -10.61 -4.93
N PHE A 589 -21.89 -10.94 -5.26
CA PHE A 589 -22.27 -12.23 -5.85
C PHE A 589 -22.74 -12.03 -7.28
N ASP A 590 -22.21 -12.83 -8.20
CA ASP A 590 -22.48 -12.75 -9.64
C ASP A 590 -22.40 -11.30 -10.21
N ASN A 591 -21.46 -10.51 -9.68
CA ASN A 591 -21.27 -9.10 -10.00
C ASN A 591 -19.80 -8.82 -10.34
N ASP A 592 -19.50 -8.79 -11.64
CA ASP A 592 -18.14 -8.60 -12.19
C ASP A 592 -17.59 -7.17 -12.02
N LYS A 593 -18.41 -6.22 -11.56
CA LYS A 593 -18.01 -4.84 -11.28
C LYS A 593 -17.42 -4.65 -9.88
N VAL A 594 -17.53 -5.66 -9.02
CA VAL A 594 -17.01 -5.65 -7.65
C VAL A 594 -15.62 -6.28 -7.61
N GLU A 595 -14.74 -5.79 -6.74
CA GLU A 595 -13.33 -6.21 -6.73
C GLU A 595 -13.13 -7.71 -6.49
N ILE A 596 -14.02 -8.33 -5.72
CA ILE A 596 -14.09 -9.78 -5.52
C ILE A 596 -15.51 -10.21 -5.90
N ASN A 597 -15.61 -10.93 -7.02
CA ASN A 597 -16.87 -11.50 -7.49
C ASN A 597 -16.96 -12.97 -7.05
N ALA A 598 -17.87 -13.27 -6.12
CA ALA A 598 -18.24 -14.64 -5.83
C ALA A 598 -19.15 -15.13 -6.96
N VAL A 599 -18.65 -16.04 -7.80
CA VAL A 599 -19.41 -16.58 -8.93
C VAL A 599 -20.17 -17.85 -8.56
N LYS A 600 -21.37 -18.03 -9.10
CA LYS A 600 -22.15 -19.24 -8.84
C LYS A 600 -21.42 -20.51 -9.33
N ARG A 601 -21.23 -21.50 -8.45
CA ARG A 601 -20.65 -22.82 -8.77
C ARG A 601 -21.38 -23.89 -7.97
N GLU A 602 -21.65 -25.02 -8.61
CA GLU A 602 -22.15 -26.21 -7.93
C GLU A 602 -20.97 -27.01 -7.39
N ALA A 603 -21.00 -27.38 -6.11
CA ALA A 603 -20.03 -28.30 -5.54
C ALA A 603 -20.26 -29.70 -6.11
N ALA A 604 -19.22 -30.32 -6.69
CA ALA A 604 -19.31 -31.71 -7.12
C ALA A 604 -19.72 -32.58 -5.93
N ALA A 605 -20.74 -33.43 -6.12
CA ALA A 605 -21.20 -34.34 -5.09
C ALA A 605 -20.00 -35.18 -4.58
N PRO A 606 -19.83 -35.36 -3.26
CA PRO A 606 -18.82 -36.28 -2.76
C PRO A 606 -19.07 -37.64 -3.41
N VAL A 607 -18.05 -38.19 -4.07
CA VAL A 607 -18.14 -39.54 -4.63
C VAL A 607 -18.53 -40.45 -3.46
N PRO A 608 -19.69 -41.14 -3.51
CA PRO A 608 -20.07 -42.02 -2.41
C PRO A 608 -18.95 -43.03 -2.23
N ALA A 609 -18.51 -43.21 -0.98
CA ALA A 609 -17.62 -44.29 -0.64
C ALA A 609 -18.23 -45.57 -1.23
N ALA A 610 -17.52 -46.22 -2.15
CA ALA A 610 -17.97 -47.47 -2.71
C ALA A 610 -18.31 -48.37 -1.53
N ALA A 611 -19.59 -48.67 -1.37
CA ALA A 611 -20.04 -49.62 -0.38
C ALA A 611 -19.20 -50.88 -0.59
N THR A 612 -18.61 -51.40 0.49
CA THR A 612 -17.96 -52.70 0.51
C THR A 612 -19.05 -53.77 0.29
N GLY A 613 -19.55 -53.83 -0.93
CA GLY A 613 -20.34 -54.91 -1.46
C GLY A 613 -19.37 -55.90 -2.05
N THR A 614 -19.34 -57.10 -1.49
CA THR A 614 -18.78 -58.28 -2.15
C THR A 614 -19.56 -58.50 -3.45
N SER A 615 -19.14 -57.84 -4.52
CA SER A 615 -19.57 -58.21 -5.87
C SER A 615 -18.53 -59.15 -6.44
N GLN A 616 -18.92 -60.42 -6.57
CA GLN A 616 -18.29 -61.33 -7.52
C GLN A 616 -18.45 -60.70 -8.90
N ALA A 617 -17.35 -60.19 -9.45
CA ALA A 617 -17.29 -59.78 -10.84
C ALA A 617 -17.40 -61.04 -11.70
N THR A 618 -18.50 -61.16 -12.43
CA THR A 618 -18.56 -62.00 -13.62
C THR A 618 -18.09 -61.13 -14.78
N ASP A 619 -16.92 -61.47 -15.32
CA ASP A 619 -16.40 -60.85 -16.53
C ASP A 619 -17.26 -61.28 -17.73
N ALA A 620 -17.75 -60.30 -18.47
CA ALA A 620 -18.19 -60.47 -19.85
C ALA A 620 -17.74 -59.27 -20.71
N ALA A 621 -16.52 -59.43 -21.21
CA ALA A 621 -15.98 -59.06 -22.53
C ALA A 621 -15.99 -57.59 -23.00
N LEU A 622 -14.79 -57.07 -23.29
CA LEU A 622 -14.35 -56.78 -24.67
C LEU A 622 -12.80 -56.72 -24.77
N ASP A 623 -12.25 -57.71 -25.47
CA ASP A 623 -11.01 -57.80 -26.26
C ASP A 623 -9.61 -57.49 -25.70
N ALA A 624 -8.81 -58.55 -25.50
CA ALA A 624 -7.77 -58.95 -26.47
C ALA A 624 -7.10 -60.29 -26.08
N ASN A 625 -7.26 -61.30 -26.94
CA ASN A 625 -6.64 -62.62 -26.88
C ASN A 625 -5.12 -62.53 -27.14
N ILE A 626 -4.31 -62.31 -26.10
CA ILE A 626 -2.85 -62.51 -26.18
C ILE A 626 -2.46 -63.61 -25.19
N ASP A 627 -2.07 -64.77 -25.73
CA ASP A 627 -1.49 -65.88 -24.97
C ASP A 627 -0.02 -65.57 -24.64
N TRP A 628 0.18 -64.91 -23.49
CA TRP A 628 1.49 -64.54 -22.99
C TRP A 628 2.38 -65.73 -22.60
N SER A 629 1.83 -66.95 -22.51
CA SER A 629 2.61 -68.16 -22.18
C SER A 629 3.55 -68.61 -23.30
N LYS A 630 3.43 -68.01 -24.50
CA LYS A 630 4.30 -68.26 -25.67
C LYS A 630 5.21 -67.08 -26.02
N ALA A 631 5.17 -65.98 -25.26
CA ALA A 631 6.03 -64.83 -25.48
C ALA A 631 7.38 -65.04 -24.76
N SER A 632 8.49 -65.02 -25.51
CA SER A 632 9.82 -65.05 -24.89
C SER A 632 10.11 -63.72 -24.21
N SER A 633 10.41 -63.73 -22.92
CA SER A 633 10.94 -62.57 -22.20
C SER A 633 12.45 -62.46 -22.43
N ARG A 634 12.95 -61.26 -22.72
CA ARG A 634 14.38 -60.92 -22.57
C ARG A 634 14.50 -59.79 -21.57
N GLU A 635 15.53 -59.83 -20.73
CA GLU A 635 15.90 -58.64 -19.96
C GLU A 635 16.39 -57.55 -20.93
N VAL A 636 15.82 -56.36 -20.79
CA VAL A 636 16.30 -55.16 -21.46
C VAL A 636 16.92 -54.27 -20.39
N THR A 637 18.24 -54.22 -20.36
CA THR A 637 18.97 -53.28 -19.51
C THR A 637 18.77 -51.87 -20.07
N LEU A 638 18.12 -51.01 -19.29
CA LEU A 638 18.04 -49.59 -19.59
C LEU A 638 19.33 -48.90 -19.14
N PHE A 639 20.00 -48.23 -20.07
CA PHE A 639 21.20 -47.43 -19.80
C PHE A 639 20.82 -45.97 -19.49
N TYR A 640 21.53 -45.35 -18.55
CA TYR A 640 21.41 -43.93 -18.23
C TYR A 640 22.33 -43.12 -19.14
N PRO A 641 21.82 -42.31 -20.08
CA PRO A 641 22.62 -41.77 -21.19
C PRO A 641 23.59 -40.65 -20.82
N GLY A 642 23.62 -40.17 -19.57
CA GLY A 642 24.41 -38.99 -19.21
C GLY A 642 24.09 -37.79 -20.10
N GLN A 643 25.05 -36.90 -20.35
CA GLN A 643 24.90 -35.72 -21.22
C GLN A 643 25.19 -36.04 -22.71
N THR A 644 24.65 -37.12 -23.25
CA THR A 644 24.79 -37.41 -24.69
C THR A 644 23.69 -36.70 -25.49
N SER A 645 24.07 -36.10 -26.62
CA SER A 645 23.15 -35.48 -27.60
C SER A 645 23.19 -36.23 -28.94
N MET A 646 22.20 -36.00 -29.80
CA MET A 646 22.11 -36.69 -31.09
C MET A 646 23.29 -36.38 -32.02
N GLU A 647 23.90 -35.19 -31.86
CA GLU A 647 25.09 -34.77 -32.61
C GLU A 647 26.31 -35.62 -32.26
N TRP A 648 26.44 -36.09 -31.01
CA TRP A 648 27.55 -36.93 -30.58
C TRP A 648 27.54 -38.30 -31.28
N VAL A 649 26.37 -38.94 -31.37
CA VAL A 649 26.18 -40.25 -32.02
C VAL A 649 26.53 -40.23 -33.51
N LEU A 650 26.31 -39.11 -34.20
CA LEU A 650 26.49 -39.01 -35.65
C LEU A 650 27.95 -38.72 -36.09
N THR A 651 28.83 -38.33 -35.18
CA THR A 651 30.21 -37.95 -35.52
C THR A 651 31.22 -39.10 -35.45
N GLY A 652 30.83 -40.25 -34.90
CA GLY A 652 31.48 -41.57 -35.08
C GLY A 652 32.98 -41.68 -34.76
N LYS A 653 33.62 -40.66 -34.19
CA LYS A 653 35.08 -40.61 -34.05
C LYS A 653 35.61 -41.26 -32.78
N ASP A 654 34.75 -41.41 -31.76
CA ASP A 654 35.10 -41.99 -30.45
C ASP A 654 34.11 -43.11 -30.05
N HIS A 655 33.54 -43.81 -31.03
CA HIS A 655 32.50 -44.81 -30.82
C HIS A 655 33.02 -46.17 -30.38
#